data_AF-A0A5N5QZG5-F1
#
_entry.id   AF-A0A5N5QZG5-F1
#
_cell.length_a   1.000
_cell.length_b   1.000
_cell.length_c   1.000
_cell.angle_alpha   90.00
_cell.angle_beta   90.00
_cell.angle_gamma   90.00
#
_symmetry.space_group_name_H-M   'P 1'
#
loop_
_entity.id
_entity.type
_entity.pdbx_description
1 polymer ?
#
loop_
_entity_poly.entity_id
_entity_poly.type
_entity_poly.pdbx_seq_one_letter_code
_entity_poly.pdbx_strand_id
1 'polypeptide(L)'
;MHVIDWVSALCSRRGPDGSCMLLEVECRCCTYYGVVALDRRSRASQLGVTCSFIGLSSEDQAPDTRIQKGPPLSRHLSLFAPPASRYLAMSNQQFLATPKTISIVGCPFSGGQPRAGVDRGPIHLVDAGLEEQLTGLGWQVKFDGHHQFEEIDAQEDTPLGILKRPRLVSGVCEAVAKVVGDHARRGELPLTLGGDHSLAMGTISGVLSAHPEACVVWVDAHADINTPQTSTSGNIHGMPLAFLLGIAGELPKAQSGPQPFSWIKPVLRPERLVYIGLRDVDEGEKKILREHKIRAFSMHEVDRFGIGRVVELALAHVNPNGDRPIHLSFDVDALDPSVAPSTGTPVRGGLTFREGHYICEAIAETGLLVGLDIMEVNPSLGSSDADREYGHHAGSGIDVPQVSPTIRFLSRPAHAHCALFSFRRVRYAIEAGRGLETRDAFKDSFRDEPWLLNVYIETLTATWCDWAVNPISAECDDAGMFTGYAPFSEGCVGTLRAHLRRGLEGASYPRGISLITSQSESHFPLLVPYSPPARFLVARVLLRPSSAPSSAPSAITFISRMFVSFVRLATLLGALSLLAAASPVPSHSHYGSSRRGILCLLPIIKVLCRKDIGGVDINTPLGTAHGLQLSSTSSRFVVKYASATRWGLPVKATSWVIPGNDINKMPPMCPQTGVDASSYSEDCLYLAIYTPAPSVSLGPVPIVMWVHGGSFVVGSASGSGLDGAALARSTNSIVVVVQYRLGVFGLTPPTSLNANSNLPVRDLITALQFSRQILPSFGGDVSKITVAGQSSGGQLIRALLATPSAYSLFKYAAIHSDPMDYGFYKPETATNLQTLLYKNISSPLSSCTNVACQQNVAVSAVLSAQADLLNQAPNQFPVTAGGSVLRPYHDGQLLQYTLTGNSFPSAGDMKPVLVMTVKDEAGTTIGQAMPSPLPASVVDPTIEAYYGTDRGNTLVASQNYDPNTYSAQAGVPAGDEARAAVTQLFTDALWRCPSWTFSRNWASKGGKVYTAEIQIGATYPSNQNIAYCTASGRVCHEDDIYILFGTTPSPTSSQTALTTELQARYASFMRTGVPNTSTGSYATWAQSDSSDVAALKLGGSGTRSAEACNPSFWGAAVQYDYQIYGL
;
A
#
# COMPACT_ATOMS: atom_id res chain seq x y z
N MET A 1 9.25 37.74 19.23
CA MET A 1 9.67 39.11 18.86
C MET A 1 11.15 39.22 19.16
N HIS A 2 11.97 39.70 18.21
CA HIS A 2 13.42 39.91 18.30
C HIS A 2 14.26 38.63 18.63
N VAL A 3 15.47 38.44 18.09
CA VAL A 3 16.25 39.29 17.17
C VAL A 3 16.40 38.60 15.81
N ILE A 4 15.89 39.25 14.76
CA ILE A 4 16.43 39.15 13.40
C ILE A 4 17.21 40.45 13.21
N ASP A 5 18.49 40.35 12.83
CA ASP A 5 19.30 41.36 12.09
C ASP A 5 20.80 41.12 12.33
N TRP A 6 21.49 40.38 11.45
CA TRP A 6 22.94 40.55 11.20
C TRP A 6 23.54 39.86 9.96
N VAL A 7 22.76 39.21 9.08
CA VAL A 7 23.29 38.40 7.95
C VAL A 7 22.82 38.90 6.58
N SER A 8 22.70 40.22 6.38
CA SER A 8 22.24 40.83 5.11
C SER A 8 23.19 41.90 4.55
N ALA A 9 24.48 41.87 4.90
CA ALA A 9 25.40 43.00 4.64
C ALA A 9 26.85 42.63 4.28
N LEU A 10 27.11 41.52 3.57
CA LEU A 10 28.48 41.19 3.10
C LEU A 10 28.60 40.49 1.72
N CYS A 11 27.53 40.40 0.93
CA CYS A 11 27.54 39.82 -0.43
C CYS A 11 27.32 40.87 -1.55
N SER A 12 27.97 42.04 -1.44
CA SER A 12 27.76 43.18 -2.35
C SER A 12 29.05 43.72 -2.97
N ARG A 13 29.70 42.92 -3.83
CA ARG A 13 30.67 43.35 -4.87
C ARG A 13 30.84 42.23 -5.90
N ARG A 14 30.46 42.47 -7.16
CA ARG A 14 30.73 41.57 -8.29
C ARG A 14 32.11 41.86 -8.89
N GLY A 15 32.78 40.82 -9.37
CA GLY A 15 33.92 40.86 -10.29
C GLY A 15 33.72 39.82 -11.41
N PRO A 16 34.45 39.89 -12.54
CA PRO A 16 34.04 39.21 -13.78
C PRO A 16 34.22 37.67 -13.83
N ASP A 17 34.92 37.09 -12.86
CA ASP A 17 35.51 35.75 -12.95
C ASP A 17 34.75 34.73 -12.08
N GLY A 18 33.56 34.34 -12.53
CA GLY A 18 32.60 33.56 -11.74
C GLY A 18 32.97 32.09 -11.49
N SER A 19 33.62 31.79 -10.37
CA SER A 19 33.67 30.43 -9.81
C SER A 19 33.80 30.44 -8.28
N CYS A 20 33.03 29.59 -7.59
CA CYS A 20 33.23 29.28 -6.18
C CYS A 20 33.01 27.78 -6.00
N MET A 21 34.02 27.08 -5.51
CA MET A 21 34.05 25.62 -5.40
C MET A 21 34.07 25.24 -3.91
N LEU A 22 33.02 24.56 -3.45
CA LEU A 22 32.98 23.92 -2.14
C LEU A 22 33.33 22.45 -2.30
N LEU A 23 34.25 21.97 -1.46
CA LEU A 23 34.93 20.69 -1.64
C LEU A 23 34.85 19.94 -0.31
N GLU A 24 33.92 18.99 -0.22
CA GLU A 24 33.79 18.12 0.96
C GLU A 24 34.91 17.08 0.98
N VAL A 25 35.49 16.89 2.17
CA VAL A 25 36.47 15.84 2.45
C VAL A 25 36.02 15.11 3.71
N GLU A 26 35.40 13.94 3.55
CA GLU A 26 35.13 13.06 4.70
C GLU A 26 36.45 12.57 5.30
N CYS A 27 36.63 12.76 6.61
CA CYS A 27 37.55 11.95 7.39
C CYS A 27 36.92 11.65 8.76
N ARG A 28 36.97 10.39 9.19
CA ARG A 28 36.18 9.90 10.34
C ARG A 28 36.92 10.00 11.68
N CYS A 29 36.09 10.05 12.73
CA CYS A 29 36.37 9.72 14.14
C CYS A 29 36.87 10.83 15.09
N CYS A 30 36.26 10.77 16.29
CA CYS A 30 36.66 11.36 17.58
C CYS A 30 36.42 12.86 17.81
N THR A 31 35.57 13.14 18.80
CA THR A 31 35.13 14.45 19.27
C THR A 31 36.11 15.04 20.28
N TYR A 32 36.43 16.34 20.16
CA TYR A 32 36.82 17.18 21.30
C TYR A 32 36.47 18.65 21.03
N TYR A 33 35.82 19.31 21.98
CA TYR A 33 35.65 20.77 21.96
C TYR A 33 36.90 21.43 22.55
N GLY A 34 37.49 22.38 21.82
CA GLY A 34 38.63 23.17 22.29
C GLY A 34 38.78 24.45 21.46
N VAL A 35 38.62 25.61 22.08
CA VAL A 35 38.78 26.91 21.41
C VAL A 35 40.24 27.34 21.48
N VAL A 36 40.93 27.30 20.34
CA VAL A 36 42.25 27.93 20.16
C VAL A 36 42.25 28.69 18.84
N ALA A 37 42.40 30.02 18.91
CA ALA A 37 42.62 30.85 17.73
C ALA A 37 44.12 30.90 17.39
N LEU A 38 44.48 30.77 16.11
CA LEU A 38 45.83 31.04 15.62
C LEU A 38 45.79 31.68 14.22
N ASP A 39 46.85 32.42 13.91
CA ASP A 39 46.87 33.47 12.87
C ASP A 39 47.35 32.97 11.48
N ARG A 40 47.04 33.75 10.45
CA ARG A 40 47.61 33.64 9.11
C ARG A 40 49.12 33.91 9.15
N ARG A 41 49.93 33.14 8.38
CA ARG A 41 50.78 33.66 7.27
C ARG A 41 51.80 32.64 6.69
N SER A 42 51.50 32.21 5.46
CA SER A 42 52.37 32.37 4.26
C SER A 42 53.62 31.48 4.04
N ARG A 43 53.91 31.28 2.74
CA ARG A 43 55.17 30.80 2.11
C ARG A 43 55.52 29.31 2.32
N ALA A 44 56.24 28.63 1.42
CA ALA A 44 56.43 28.80 -0.04
C ALA A 44 57.11 27.53 -0.62
N SER A 45 56.49 26.92 -1.65
CA SER A 45 57.05 26.42 -2.93
C SER A 45 58.43 25.72 -3.05
N GLN A 46 58.48 24.68 -3.93
CA GLN A 46 59.68 24.02 -4.52
C GLN A 46 60.49 23.15 -3.51
N LEU A 47 61.11 21.98 -3.80
CA LEU A 47 61.23 21.00 -4.93
C LEU A 47 61.66 19.62 -4.30
N GLY A 48 61.68 18.44 -4.93
CA GLY A 48 61.21 18.01 -6.27
C GLY A 48 61.89 16.74 -6.81
N VAL A 49 61.20 15.57 -6.80
CA VAL A 49 61.46 14.30 -7.56
C VAL A 49 62.72 13.46 -7.22
N THR A 50 62.55 12.16 -6.91
CA THR A 50 63.24 10.95 -7.52
C THR A 50 62.93 9.65 -6.75
N CYS A 51 63.41 8.47 -7.22
CA CYS A 51 62.81 7.15 -6.99
C CYS A 51 63.77 6.05 -6.48
N SER A 52 63.15 5.01 -5.87
CA SER A 52 63.48 3.57 -5.94
C SER A 52 64.64 2.93 -5.14
N PHE A 53 64.23 1.91 -4.34
CA PHE A 53 64.89 0.62 -4.03
C PHE A 53 66.35 0.54 -3.51
N ILE A 54 66.50 -0.09 -2.33
CA ILE A 54 67.26 -1.34 -2.06
C ILE A 54 67.06 -1.73 -0.56
N GLY A 55 67.32 -2.98 -0.16
CA GLY A 55 67.31 -3.42 1.24
C GLY A 55 68.28 -4.58 1.51
N LEU A 56 68.63 -4.80 2.79
CA LEU A 56 69.44 -5.85 3.46
C LEU A 56 69.11 -5.67 4.98
N SER A 57 68.84 -6.62 5.89
CA SER A 57 69.61 -7.78 6.43
C SER A 57 71.02 -7.41 6.95
N SER A 58 71.50 -7.84 8.13
CA SER A 58 70.94 -8.61 9.26
C SER A 58 71.95 -8.58 10.44
N GLU A 59 71.80 -9.47 11.44
CA GLU A 59 72.76 -9.77 12.55
C GLU A 59 72.86 -8.76 13.71
N ASP A 60 73.30 -9.16 14.92
CA ASP A 60 72.93 -10.33 15.77
C ASP A 60 73.45 -10.11 17.21
N GLN A 61 72.85 -10.76 18.23
CA GLN A 61 73.51 -11.27 19.46
C GLN A 61 72.54 -11.82 20.52
N ALA A 62 72.92 -12.96 21.10
CA ALA A 62 72.41 -13.54 22.36
C ALA A 62 73.61 -14.09 23.16
N PRO A 63 73.48 -14.53 24.45
CA PRO A 63 73.11 -15.94 24.67
C PRO A 63 72.45 -16.33 26.03
N ASP A 64 71.68 -17.44 26.02
CA ASP A 64 71.52 -18.47 27.09
C ASP A 64 71.06 -18.12 28.53
N THR A 65 70.47 -19.01 29.37
CA THR A 65 70.18 -20.48 29.37
C THR A 65 68.88 -20.76 30.19
N ARG A 66 68.27 -21.96 30.35
CA ARG A 66 67.90 -23.12 29.49
C ARG A 66 67.09 -24.15 30.36
N ILE A 67 65.75 -24.24 30.24
CA ILE A 67 64.93 -25.42 30.68
C ILE A 67 64.04 -25.90 29.53
N GLN A 68 63.60 -27.17 29.53
CA GLN A 68 63.42 -27.99 28.32
C GLN A 68 61.97 -28.28 27.86
N LYS A 69 61.84 -28.34 26.52
CA LYS A 69 61.06 -29.30 25.68
C LYS A 69 59.54 -29.47 25.85
N GLY A 70 58.82 -29.17 24.75
CA GLY A 70 57.51 -29.73 24.41
C GLY A 70 57.16 -29.44 22.92
N PRO A 71 56.95 -30.45 22.05
CA PRO A 71 56.60 -30.26 20.63
C PRO A 71 55.07 -30.05 20.42
N PRO A 72 54.57 -29.74 19.20
CA PRO A 72 53.38 -28.89 19.06
C PRO A 72 52.05 -29.58 19.35
N LEU A 73 51.12 -28.82 19.92
CA LEU A 73 49.74 -29.25 20.19
C LEU A 73 48.74 -28.34 19.50
N SER A 74 48.02 -28.89 18.54
CA SER A 74 46.79 -28.31 17.99
C SER A 74 45.63 -28.53 18.96
N ARG A 75 44.83 -27.48 19.22
CA ARG A 75 43.37 -27.53 19.49
C ARG A 75 42.79 -26.16 19.90
N HIS A 76 41.46 -26.09 19.84
CA HIS A 76 40.60 -25.08 20.50
C HIS A 76 40.71 -23.61 20.09
N LEU A 77 40.79 -23.36 18.79
CA LEU A 77 40.11 -22.20 18.20
C LEU A 77 38.59 -22.52 18.10
N SER A 78 37.92 -22.61 19.25
CA SER A 78 36.53 -23.08 19.35
C SER A 78 35.80 -22.55 20.59
N LEU A 79 35.25 -21.34 20.49
CA LEU A 79 34.18 -20.77 21.34
C LEU A 79 33.56 -19.59 20.57
N PHE A 80 32.28 -19.27 20.83
CA PHE A 80 31.49 -18.25 20.10
C PHE A 80 31.27 -18.49 18.60
N ALA A 81 31.00 -19.75 18.22
CA ALA A 81 30.02 -20.01 17.17
C ALA A 81 28.70 -20.38 17.85
N PRO A 82 27.54 -19.75 17.52
CA PRO A 82 26.25 -20.24 18.00
C PRO A 82 25.95 -21.62 17.38
N PRO A 83 25.28 -22.53 18.11
CA PRO A 83 25.03 -23.89 17.63
C PRO A 83 23.98 -23.90 16.51
N ALA A 84 24.43 -23.80 15.26
CA ALA A 84 23.62 -23.86 14.04
C ALA A 84 23.09 -25.28 13.73
N SER A 85 22.48 -25.93 14.73
CA SER A 85 22.02 -27.33 14.66
C SER A 85 20.88 -27.63 15.65
N ARG A 86 19.85 -26.76 15.73
CA ARG A 86 18.61 -27.04 16.49
C ARG A 86 17.29 -26.56 15.87
N TYR A 87 17.29 -25.66 14.89
CA TYR A 87 16.07 -25.19 14.20
C TYR A 87 15.51 -26.18 13.15
N LEU A 88 15.49 -27.48 13.50
CA LEU A 88 14.78 -28.55 12.78
C LEU A 88 14.00 -29.42 13.79
N ALA A 89 13.25 -28.75 14.65
CA ALA A 89 12.17 -29.33 15.43
C ALA A 89 10.93 -28.45 15.27
N MET A 90 9.74 -29.05 15.26
CA MET A 90 8.49 -28.29 15.40
C MET A 90 8.50 -27.59 16.77
N SER A 91 7.99 -26.36 16.85
CA SER A 91 8.07 -25.50 18.05
C SER A 91 7.15 -25.98 19.18
N ASN A 92 7.58 -27.06 19.83
CA ASN A 92 7.11 -27.46 21.16
C ASN A 92 7.50 -26.35 22.14
N GLN A 93 6.51 -25.77 22.82
CA GLN A 93 6.77 -24.81 23.90
C GLN A 93 7.38 -25.61 25.05
N GLN A 94 8.61 -25.29 25.46
CA GLN A 94 9.43 -26.16 26.31
C GLN A 94 8.89 -26.28 27.74
N PHE A 95 8.18 -25.27 28.22
CA PHE A 95 7.73 -25.14 29.61
C PHE A 95 6.21 -25.12 29.78
N LEU A 96 5.45 -25.10 28.67
CA LEU A 96 3.99 -25.03 28.70
C LEU A 96 3.38 -26.43 28.52
N ALA A 97 2.22 -26.63 29.15
CA ALA A 97 1.44 -27.86 29.04
C ALA A 97 0.92 -28.08 27.61
N THR A 98 0.54 -29.33 27.32
CA THR A 98 -0.16 -29.71 26.08
C THR A 98 -1.58 -30.16 26.44
N PRO A 99 -2.65 -29.60 25.84
CA PRO A 99 -2.65 -28.55 24.81
C PRO A 99 -2.14 -27.20 25.32
N LYS A 100 -1.55 -26.41 24.42
CA LYS A 100 -1.00 -25.08 24.71
C LYS A 100 -2.12 -24.19 25.24
N THR A 101 -2.08 -23.87 26.52
CA THR A 101 -3.11 -23.10 27.23
C THR A 101 -2.59 -21.69 27.52
N ILE A 102 -3.37 -20.68 27.17
CA ILE A 102 -3.14 -19.28 27.57
C ILE A 102 -4.23 -18.87 28.55
N SER A 103 -3.83 -18.21 29.63
CA SER A 103 -4.74 -17.77 30.69
C SER A 103 -4.69 -16.25 30.80
N ILE A 104 -5.76 -15.60 30.38
CA ILE A 104 -5.93 -14.16 30.42
C ILE A 104 -6.31 -13.76 31.84
N VAL A 105 -5.56 -12.82 32.41
CA VAL A 105 -5.73 -12.28 33.76
C VAL A 105 -5.93 -10.76 33.61
N GLY A 106 -7.17 -10.28 33.73
CA GLY A 106 -7.47 -8.86 33.57
C GLY A 106 -7.27 -8.08 34.86
N CYS A 107 -6.40 -7.05 34.86
CA CYS A 107 -6.01 -6.31 36.07
C CYS A 107 -6.40 -4.81 36.02
N PRO A 108 -7.64 -4.45 36.40
CA PRO A 108 -8.11 -3.06 36.45
C PRO A 108 -7.45 -2.30 37.62
N PHE A 109 -6.29 -1.68 37.39
CA PHE A 109 -5.56 -0.98 38.45
C PHE A 109 -4.85 0.30 37.99
N SER A 110 -5.08 1.42 38.69
CA SER A 110 -4.35 2.68 38.50
C SER A 110 -3.83 3.23 39.85
N GLY A 111 -3.39 2.33 40.74
CA GLY A 111 -2.96 2.66 42.10
C GLY A 111 -1.46 2.98 42.25
N GLY A 112 -0.61 2.55 41.32
CA GLY A 112 0.81 2.89 41.26
C GLY A 112 1.08 4.27 40.66
N GLN A 113 0.17 4.80 39.83
CA GLN A 113 0.31 6.07 39.11
C GLN A 113 -0.80 7.11 39.41
N PRO A 114 -0.62 8.41 39.13
CA PRO A 114 -1.63 9.44 39.43
C PRO A 114 -2.76 9.55 38.40
N ARG A 115 -2.64 8.91 37.22
CA ARG A 115 -3.60 9.02 36.11
C ARG A 115 -4.51 7.79 36.06
N ALA A 116 -5.83 8.01 36.06
CA ALA A 116 -6.82 6.95 35.87
C ALA A 116 -7.04 6.64 34.37
N GLY A 117 -7.72 5.53 34.11
CA GLY A 117 -8.17 5.06 32.80
C GLY A 117 -7.43 3.81 32.28
N VAL A 118 -6.25 3.48 32.81
CA VAL A 118 -5.55 2.20 32.56
C VAL A 118 -6.26 1.02 33.20
N ASP A 119 -7.01 1.28 34.28
CA ASP A 119 -7.98 0.38 34.89
C ASP A 119 -9.04 -0.13 33.90
N ARG A 120 -9.33 0.62 32.82
CA ARG A 120 -10.27 0.21 31.77
C ARG A 120 -9.62 -0.57 30.64
N GLY A 121 -8.29 -0.58 30.56
CA GLY A 121 -7.51 -1.32 29.56
C GLY A 121 -7.87 -2.81 29.46
N PRO A 122 -7.96 -3.59 30.56
CA PRO A 122 -8.09 -5.04 30.46
C PRO A 122 -9.40 -5.49 29.81
N ILE A 123 -10.54 -4.98 30.30
CA ILE A 123 -11.86 -5.34 29.76
C ILE A 123 -12.01 -4.85 28.31
N HIS A 124 -11.48 -3.67 28.00
CA HIS A 124 -11.55 -3.12 26.65
C HIS A 124 -10.74 -3.93 25.62
N LEU A 125 -9.61 -4.52 26.04
CA LEU A 125 -8.84 -5.44 25.20
C LEU A 125 -9.56 -6.77 24.97
N VAL A 126 -10.31 -7.27 25.97
CA VAL A 126 -11.09 -8.52 25.88
C VAL A 126 -12.32 -8.32 24.99
N ASP A 127 -13.15 -7.31 25.27
CA ASP A 127 -14.40 -7.00 24.54
C ASP A 127 -14.20 -6.80 23.03
N ALA A 128 -13.00 -6.39 22.61
CA ALA A 128 -12.63 -6.23 21.21
C ALA A 128 -12.17 -7.54 20.51
N GLY A 129 -12.50 -8.69 21.09
CA GLY A 129 -12.37 -10.02 20.47
C GLY A 129 -10.97 -10.63 20.59
N LEU A 130 -10.32 -10.45 21.75
CA LEU A 130 -8.99 -11.03 21.99
C LEU A 130 -9.03 -12.55 22.25
N GLU A 131 -10.08 -13.04 22.90
CA GLU A 131 -10.26 -14.48 23.17
C GLU A 131 -10.45 -15.28 21.87
N GLU A 132 -11.29 -14.78 20.96
CA GLU A 132 -11.52 -15.38 19.64
C GLU A 132 -10.26 -15.34 18.78
N GLN A 133 -9.46 -14.26 18.89
CA GLN A 133 -8.18 -14.17 18.20
C GLN A 133 -7.22 -15.24 18.69
N LEU A 134 -6.96 -15.31 20.01
CA LEU A 134 -6.08 -16.31 20.63
C LEU A 134 -6.54 -17.76 20.35
N THR A 135 -7.84 -18.01 20.43
CA THR A 135 -8.46 -19.31 20.07
C THR A 135 -8.21 -19.63 18.60
N GLY A 136 -8.34 -18.64 17.72
CA GLY A 136 -8.01 -18.75 16.28
C GLY A 136 -6.52 -18.97 15.99
N LEU A 137 -5.61 -18.69 16.94
CA LEU A 137 -4.19 -19.05 16.85
C LEU A 137 -3.91 -20.51 17.28
N GLY A 138 -4.94 -21.27 17.67
CA GLY A 138 -4.83 -22.67 18.09
C GLY A 138 -4.51 -22.87 19.58
N TRP A 139 -4.67 -21.84 20.41
CA TRP A 139 -4.51 -21.95 21.86
C TRP A 139 -5.82 -22.35 22.54
N GLN A 140 -5.73 -23.11 23.62
CA GLN A 140 -6.83 -23.20 24.58
C GLN A 140 -6.82 -21.93 25.43
N VAL A 141 -7.79 -21.05 25.21
CA VAL A 141 -7.95 -19.83 26.00
C VAL A 141 -8.70 -20.15 27.29
N LYS A 142 -8.25 -19.56 28.40
CA LYS A 142 -8.98 -19.45 29.66
C LYS A 142 -9.00 -17.97 30.05
N PHE A 143 -10.17 -17.42 30.31
CA PHE A 143 -10.31 -16.10 30.92
C PHE A 143 -10.53 -16.32 32.43
N ASP A 144 -9.55 -15.96 33.27
CA ASP A 144 -9.70 -15.97 34.73
C ASP A 144 -10.27 -14.63 35.24
N GLY A 145 -11.19 -14.06 34.46
CA GLY A 145 -11.95 -12.87 34.80
C GLY A 145 -11.20 -11.55 34.69
N HIS A 146 -11.92 -10.52 35.13
CA HIS A 146 -11.46 -9.14 35.27
C HIS A 146 -11.48 -8.83 36.77
N HIS A 147 -10.30 -8.87 37.40
CA HIS A 147 -10.17 -8.83 38.86
C HIS A 147 -10.37 -7.41 39.41
N GLN A 148 -11.61 -7.04 39.70
CA GLN A 148 -11.90 -5.81 40.43
C GLN A 148 -11.21 -5.86 41.81
N PHE A 149 -10.38 -4.85 42.07
CA PHE A 149 -9.51 -4.77 43.24
C PHE A 149 -10.01 -3.80 44.30
N GLU A 150 -11.20 -3.21 44.12
CA GLU A 150 -11.82 -2.25 45.03
C GLU A 150 -12.13 -2.84 46.42
N GLU A 151 -12.21 -4.16 46.57
CA GLU A 151 -12.28 -4.83 47.88
C GLU A 151 -10.96 -4.75 48.68
N ILE A 152 -9.84 -4.44 48.03
CA ILE A 152 -8.53 -4.21 48.66
C ILE A 152 -8.43 -2.74 49.13
N ASP A 153 -9.44 -2.31 49.91
CA ASP A 153 -9.52 -0.97 50.49
C ASP A 153 -8.51 -0.79 51.64
N ALA A 154 -7.39 -0.16 51.33
CA ALA A 154 -6.44 0.32 52.31
C ALA A 154 -6.93 1.66 52.90
N GLN A 155 -7.91 1.60 53.81
CA GLN A 155 -8.45 2.77 54.51
C GLN A 155 -7.32 3.59 55.15
N GLU A 156 -7.22 4.85 54.73
CA GLU A 156 -6.11 5.77 55.06
C GLU A 156 -4.70 5.21 54.78
N ASP A 157 -4.44 4.78 53.53
CA ASP A 157 -3.10 4.37 53.06
C ASP A 157 -2.06 5.51 53.05
N THR A 158 -1.64 5.86 54.25
CA THR A 158 -0.71 6.95 54.58
C THR A 158 0.66 6.67 53.93
N PRO A 159 1.24 7.64 53.17
CA PRO A 159 2.50 7.47 52.47
C PRO A 159 3.64 6.93 53.34
N LEU A 160 4.46 6.05 52.76
CA LEU A 160 5.58 5.41 53.45
C LEU A 160 6.90 6.02 52.98
N GLY A 161 7.34 7.08 53.66
CA GLY A 161 8.37 7.97 53.13
C GLY A 161 7.81 8.75 51.94
N ILE A 162 8.44 8.62 50.76
CA ILE A 162 7.94 9.22 49.52
C ILE A 162 6.84 8.37 48.84
N LEU A 163 6.71 7.09 49.20
CA LEU A 163 5.85 6.13 48.47
C LEU A 163 4.36 6.41 48.69
N LYS A 164 3.63 6.66 47.59
CA LYS A 164 2.18 6.90 47.58
C LYS A 164 1.40 5.59 47.45
N ARG A 165 0.30 5.45 48.20
CA ARG A 165 -0.58 4.26 48.23
C ARG A 165 0.19 2.91 48.34
N PRO A 166 1.18 2.78 49.25
CA PRO A 166 2.07 1.62 49.30
C PRO A 166 1.38 0.32 49.74
N ARG A 167 0.34 0.39 50.59
CA ARG A 167 -0.38 -0.82 51.05
C ARG A 167 -1.33 -1.32 49.97
N LEU A 168 -2.05 -0.41 49.29
CA LEU A 168 -2.91 -0.73 48.15
C LEU A 168 -2.10 -1.39 47.02
N VAL A 169 -1.02 -0.75 46.55
CA VAL A 169 -0.16 -1.30 45.49
C VAL A 169 0.46 -2.63 45.90
N SER A 170 0.93 -2.75 47.16
CA SER A 170 1.44 -4.01 47.68
C SER A 170 0.39 -5.13 47.66
N GLY A 171 -0.83 -4.87 48.12
CA GLY A 171 -1.89 -5.87 48.23
C GLY A 171 -2.41 -6.35 46.88
N VAL A 172 -2.59 -5.42 45.92
CA VAL A 172 -2.97 -5.76 44.54
C VAL A 172 -1.89 -6.58 43.85
N CYS A 173 -0.63 -6.16 43.97
CA CYS A 173 0.49 -6.91 43.38
C CYS A 173 0.67 -8.31 44.01
N GLU A 174 0.39 -8.47 45.32
CA GLU A 174 0.41 -9.79 45.99
C GLU A 174 -0.71 -10.71 45.46
N ALA A 175 -1.91 -10.16 45.24
CA ALA A 175 -3.03 -10.89 44.64
C ALA A 175 -2.71 -11.32 43.19
N VAL A 176 -2.15 -10.43 42.38
CA VAL A 176 -1.69 -10.75 41.00
C VAL A 176 -0.58 -11.80 41.01
N ALA A 177 0.42 -11.69 41.88
CA ALA A 177 1.49 -12.69 42.01
C ALA A 177 0.95 -14.09 42.33
N LYS A 178 -0.11 -14.18 43.15
CA LYS A 178 -0.77 -15.45 43.46
C LYS A 178 -1.44 -16.04 42.21
N VAL A 179 -2.31 -15.28 41.53
CA VAL A 179 -3.05 -15.74 40.34
C VAL A 179 -2.10 -16.12 39.21
N VAL A 180 -1.20 -15.22 38.82
CA VAL A 180 -0.21 -15.44 37.76
C VAL A 180 0.69 -16.64 38.08
N GLY A 181 1.13 -16.77 39.33
CA GLY A 181 1.90 -17.92 39.78
C GLY A 181 1.12 -19.24 39.75
N ASP A 182 -0.19 -19.23 40.01
CA ASP A 182 -1.04 -20.42 39.94
C ASP A 182 -1.28 -20.89 38.49
N HIS A 183 -1.36 -19.97 37.50
CA HIS A 183 -1.34 -20.33 36.08
C HIS A 183 0.02 -20.89 35.64
N ALA A 184 1.11 -20.20 35.96
CA ALA A 184 2.46 -20.64 35.59
C ALA A 184 2.79 -22.02 36.21
N ARG A 185 2.38 -22.29 37.46
CA ARG A 185 2.48 -23.62 38.09
C ARG A 185 1.70 -24.73 37.38
N ARG A 186 0.66 -24.40 36.61
CA ARG A 186 -0.10 -25.35 35.77
C ARG A 186 0.52 -25.57 34.39
N GLY A 187 1.60 -24.87 34.04
CA GLY A 187 2.15 -24.84 32.68
C GLY A 187 1.25 -24.08 31.69
N GLU A 188 0.39 -23.20 32.20
CA GLU A 188 -0.40 -22.28 31.39
C GLU A 188 0.43 -21.01 31.16
N LEU A 189 0.29 -20.36 30.01
CA LEU A 189 0.90 -19.05 29.77
C LEU A 189 -0.01 -17.96 30.39
N PRO A 190 0.34 -17.32 31.52
CA PRO A 190 -0.37 -16.14 31.97
C PRO A 190 -0.15 -14.98 31.00
N LEU A 191 -1.25 -14.39 30.55
CA LEU A 191 -1.33 -13.14 29.81
C LEU A 191 -2.04 -12.12 30.71
N THR A 192 -1.27 -11.28 31.40
CA THR A 192 -1.84 -10.22 32.23
C THR A 192 -2.12 -9.00 31.36
N LEU A 193 -3.32 -8.45 31.45
CA LEU A 193 -3.77 -7.32 30.64
C LEU A 193 -4.08 -6.11 31.51
N GLY A 194 -3.55 -4.96 31.10
CA GLY A 194 -3.92 -3.63 31.57
C GLY A 194 -3.59 -3.32 33.02
N GLY A 195 -3.96 -2.10 33.42
CA GLY A 195 -3.48 -1.47 34.65
C GLY A 195 -2.14 -0.76 34.47
N ASP A 196 -1.66 -0.14 35.55
CA ASP A 196 -0.37 0.56 35.59
C ASP A 196 0.82 -0.37 35.84
N HIS A 197 2.01 0.03 35.36
CA HIS A 197 3.16 -0.87 35.29
C HIS A 197 3.70 -1.34 36.66
N SER A 198 3.24 -0.77 37.79
CA SER A 198 3.56 -1.32 39.12
C SER A 198 3.14 -2.79 39.28
N LEU A 199 2.11 -3.23 38.53
CA LEU A 199 1.65 -4.61 38.46
C LEU A 199 2.74 -5.61 38.03
N ALA A 200 3.83 -5.15 37.38
CA ALA A 200 4.97 -5.99 37.05
C ALA A 200 5.63 -6.63 38.29
N MET A 201 5.54 -5.99 39.47
CA MET A 201 5.92 -6.64 40.75
C MET A 201 5.13 -7.92 40.99
N GLY A 202 3.84 -7.91 40.65
CA GLY A 202 2.95 -9.06 40.74
C GLY A 202 3.26 -10.11 39.66
N THR A 203 3.23 -9.73 38.39
CA THR A 203 3.36 -10.67 37.26
C THR A 203 4.70 -11.40 37.28
N ILE A 204 5.82 -10.67 37.44
CA ILE A 204 7.17 -11.24 37.45
C ILE A 204 7.39 -12.09 38.71
N SER A 205 6.90 -11.66 39.88
CA SER A 205 6.97 -12.51 41.10
C SER A 205 6.16 -13.80 40.97
N GLY A 206 4.98 -13.73 40.33
CA GLY A 206 4.15 -14.89 40.03
C GLY A 206 4.88 -15.88 39.13
N VAL A 207 5.40 -15.42 38.00
CA VAL A 207 6.15 -16.27 37.03
C VAL A 207 7.45 -16.81 37.64
N LEU A 208 8.24 -16.00 38.35
CA LEU A 208 9.46 -16.46 39.03
C LEU A 208 9.17 -17.42 40.19
N SER A 209 7.95 -17.46 40.74
CA SER A 209 7.54 -18.48 41.72
C SER A 209 7.33 -19.88 41.13
N ALA A 210 7.08 -19.98 39.82
CA ALA A 210 7.01 -21.23 39.06
C ALA A 210 8.30 -21.53 38.29
N HIS A 211 8.98 -20.47 37.81
CA HIS A 211 10.17 -20.53 36.97
C HIS A 211 11.33 -19.67 37.52
N PRO A 212 11.98 -20.03 38.64
CA PRO A 212 13.01 -19.19 39.29
C PRO A 212 14.26 -18.88 38.44
N GLU A 213 14.44 -19.59 37.33
CA GLU A 213 15.54 -19.39 36.36
C GLU A 213 15.17 -18.43 35.21
N ALA A 214 13.93 -17.95 35.13
CA ALA A 214 13.47 -17.14 34.01
C ALA A 214 14.22 -15.79 33.89
N CYS A 215 14.33 -15.30 32.66
CA CYS A 215 14.79 -13.94 32.36
C CYS A 215 13.64 -13.04 31.93
N VAL A 216 13.78 -11.74 32.24
CA VAL A 216 12.83 -10.69 31.89
C VAL A 216 13.35 -9.91 30.69
N VAL A 217 12.56 -9.85 29.62
CA VAL A 217 12.70 -8.81 28.59
C VAL A 217 11.67 -7.73 28.92
N TRP A 218 12.15 -6.49 29.05
CA TRP A 218 11.36 -5.31 29.36
C TRP A 218 11.30 -4.40 28.13
N VAL A 219 10.10 -4.10 27.66
CA VAL A 219 9.86 -3.30 26.45
C VAL A 219 9.06 -2.07 26.85
N ASP A 220 9.70 -0.90 26.85
CA ASP A 220 9.24 0.31 27.56
C ASP A 220 9.97 1.55 27.02
N ALA A 221 9.38 2.75 27.14
CA ALA A 221 10.11 4.02 27.00
C ALA A 221 10.97 4.35 28.23
N HIS A 222 10.49 3.92 29.40
CA HIS A 222 11.00 4.16 30.75
C HIS A 222 11.81 2.97 31.28
N ALA A 223 12.49 3.15 32.41
CA ALA A 223 13.32 2.09 33.01
C ALA A 223 12.73 1.49 34.29
N ASP A 224 11.72 2.11 34.90
CA ASP A 224 10.91 1.59 36.01
C ASP A 224 11.68 0.90 37.15
N ILE A 225 12.85 1.50 37.43
CA ILE A 225 13.90 0.99 38.32
C ILE A 225 14.38 2.06 39.30
N ASN A 226 13.65 3.18 39.43
CA ASN A 226 13.88 4.13 40.50
C ASN A 226 13.68 3.45 41.88
N THR A 227 14.53 3.80 42.84
CA THR A 227 14.33 3.43 44.25
C THR A 227 13.52 4.52 44.96
N PRO A 228 13.00 4.27 46.18
CA PRO A 228 12.41 5.29 47.04
C PRO A 228 13.35 6.45 47.42
N GLN A 229 14.65 6.35 47.09
CA GLN A 229 15.67 7.37 47.33
C GLN A 229 16.15 8.07 46.04
N THR A 230 15.85 7.53 44.84
CA THR A 230 16.12 8.21 43.55
C THR A 230 14.87 8.84 42.94
N SER A 231 13.68 8.27 43.19
CA SER A 231 12.42 8.81 42.69
C SER A 231 12.17 10.21 43.23
N THR A 232 11.79 11.13 42.34
CA THR A 232 11.31 12.47 42.71
C THR A 232 9.79 12.52 42.86
N SER A 233 9.07 11.55 42.29
CA SER A 233 7.61 11.56 42.19
C SER A 233 6.93 10.83 43.34
N GLY A 234 7.51 9.75 43.87
CA GLY A 234 6.87 8.86 44.84
C GLY A 234 5.76 7.97 44.28
N ASN A 235 5.53 7.99 42.96
CA ASN A 235 4.62 7.07 42.29
C ASN A 235 5.31 5.71 42.15
N ILE A 236 4.61 4.61 42.41
CA ILE A 236 5.23 3.27 42.52
C ILE A 236 5.35 2.57 41.16
N HIS A 237 4.60 2.99 40.14
CA HIS A 237 4.76 2.46 38.77
C HIS A 237 6.19 2.59 38.24
N GLY A 238 6.91 3.68 38.53
CA GLY A 238 8.33 3.83 38.14
C GLY A 238 9.35 3.09 39.03
N MET A 239 8.94 2.14 39.87
CA MET A 239 9.83 1.41 40.80
C MET A 239 9.78 -0.15 40.81
N PRO A 240 8.99 -0.89 40.00
CA PRO A 240 8.76 -2.32 40.18
C PRO A 240 10.05 -3.14 40.08
N LEU A 241 10.96 -2.78 39.17
CA LEU A 241 12.23 -3.50 39.00
C LEU A 241 13.18 -3.26 40.18
N ALA A 242 13.10 -2.11 40.85
CA ALA A 242 13.89 -1.84 42.05
C ALA A 242 13.49 -2.77 43.22
N PHE A 243 12.20 -3.12 43.34
CA PHE A 243 11.72 -4.11 44.30
C PHE A 243 12.10 -5.54 43.89
N LEU A 244 11.88 -5.91 42.63
CA LEU A 244 12.17 -7.26 42.10
C LEU A 244 13.67 -7.63 42.13
N LEU A 245 14.56 -6.64 41.99
CA LEU A 245 16.02 -6.79 42.13
C LEU A 245 16.52 -6.65 43.58
N GLY A 246 15.66 -6.26 44.53
CA GLY A 246 16.03 -6.04 45.93
C GLY A 246 16.85 -4.77 46.21
N ILE A 247 16.86 -3.81 45.27
CA ILE A 247 17.69 -2.60 45.33
C ILE A 247 16.93 -1.36 45.84
N ALA A 248 15.61 -1.45 46.05
CA ALA A 248 14.78 -0.41 46.67
C ALA A 248 15.23 -0.01 48.11
N GLY A 249 16.11 -0.81 48.73
CA GLY A 249 16.64 -0.57 50.07
C GLY A 249 15.65 -0.86 51.20
N GLU A 250 16.03 -0.51 52.43
CA GLU A 250 15.12 -0.64 53.57
C GLU A 250 14.01 0.42 53.51
N LEU A 251 12.76 -0.04 53.41
CA LEU A 251 11.60 0.83 53.57
C LEU A 251 11.46 1.29 55.04
N PRO A 252 10.92 2.49 55.30
CA PRO A 252 10.47 2.86 56.63
C PRO A 252 9.50 1.83 57.20
N LYS A 253 9.51 1.64 58.53
CA LYS A 253 8.52 0.75 59.18
C LYS A 253 7.13 1.38 59.08
N ALA A 254 6.15 0.59 58.66
CA ALA A 254 4.75 1.00 58.68
C ALA A 254 4.32 1.32 60.12
N GLN A 255 3.64 2.46 60.30
CA GLN A 255 3.13 2.89 61.62
C GLN A 255 1.93 2.04 62.08
N SER A 256 1.23 1.44 61.11
CA SER A 256 0.07 0.57 61.28
C SER A 256 -0.10 -0.34 60.05
N GLY A 257 -0.69 -1.52 60.28
CA GLY A 257 -0.88 -2.55 59.26
C GLY A 257 0.34 -3.46 59.03
N PRO A 258 0.23 -4.45 58.12
CA PRO A 258 1.39 -5.23 57.67
C PRO A 258 2.39 -4.35 56.92
N GLN A 259 3.67 -4.72 56.92
CA GLN A 259 4.70 -4.02 56.17
C GLN A 259 4.47 -4.25 54.65
N PRO A 260 4.20 -3.20 53.85
CA PRO A 260 3.97 -3.37 52.41
C PRO A 260 5.24 -3.87 51.72
N PHE A 261 5.05 -4.58 50.60
CA PHE A 261 6.07 -5.21 49.76
C PHE A 261 6.91 -6.30 50.45
N SER A 262 6.66 -6.65 51.72
CA SER A 262 7.40 -7.68 52.45
C SER A 262 7.21 -9.12 51.94
N TRP A 263 6.22 -9.34 51.07
CA TRP A 263 6.00 -10.59 50.35
C TRP A 263 6.91 -10.74 49.11
N ILE A 264 7.42 -9.63 48.55
CA ILE A 264 8.29 -9.64 47.37
C ILE A 264 9.64 -10.27 47.73
N LYS A 265 10.05 -11.25 46.95
CA LYS A 265 11.36 -11.91 47.08
C LYS A 265 12.27 -11.38 45.98
N PRO A 266 13.47 -10.86 46.28
CA PRO A 266 14.37 -10.34 45.27
C PRO A 266 15.08 -11.49 44.55
N VAL A 267 14.36 -12.13 43.62
CA VAL A 267 14.81 -13.32 42.85
C VAL A 267 15.14 -12.98 41.39
N LEU A 268 14.77 -11.79 40.91
CA LEU A 268 15.30 -11.28 39.64
C LEU A 268 16.77 -10.88 39.87
N ARG A 269 17.64 -11.22 38.90
CA ARG A 269 19.07 -10.85 38.95
C ARG A 269 19.39 -9.86 37.81
N PRO A 270 20.31 -8.90 38.01
CA PRO A 270 20.67 -7.92 36.97
C PRO A 270 21.03 -8.54 35.61
N GLU A 271 21.70 -9.69 35.59
CA GLU A 271 22.14 -10.38 34.37
C GLU A 271 21.04 -11.24 33.71
N ARG A 272 19.81 -11.20 34.25
CA ARG A 272 18.61 -11.80 33.67
C ARG A 272 17.58 -10.75 33.21
N LEU A 273 17.90 -9.46 33.28
CA LEU A 273 17.05 -8.36 32.86
C LEU A 273 17.66 -7.67 31.64
N VAL A 274 16.84 -7.36 30.64
CA VAL A 274 17.24 -6.55 29.47
C VAL A 274 16.13 -5.64 29.00
N TYR A 275 16.46 -4.38 28.71
CA TYR A 275 15.53 -3.37 28.20
C TYR A 275 15.64 -3.19 26.69
N ILE A 276 14.52 -2.96 26.02
CA ILE A 276 14.43 -2.56 24.61
C ILE A 276 13.44 -1.38 24.48
N GLY A 277 13.84 -0.28 23.86
CA GLY A 277 12.97 0.87 23.56
C GLY A 277 13.20 2.12 24.41
N LEU A 278 14.11 2.05 25.39
CA LEU A 278 14.38 3.15 26.34
C LEU A 278 14.67 4.47 25.63
N ARG A 279 14.06 5.56 26.12
CA ARG A 279 14.27 6.91 25.60
C ARG A 279 13.97 8.05 26.59
N ASP A 280 13.14 7.83 27.61
CA ASP A 280 13.02 8.77 28.74
C ASP A 280 13.34 8.03 30.04
N VAL A 281 14.42 8.43 30.72
CA VAL A 281 15.01 7.66 31.82
C VAL A 281 15.64 8.61 32.82
N ASP A 282 15.36 8.45 34.11
CA ASP A 282 15.89 9.34 35.15
C ASP A 282 17.42 9.22 35.29
N GLU A 283 18.09 10.28 35.79
CA GLU A 283 19.52 10.20 36.11
C GLU A 283 19.82 9.21 37.26
N GLY A 284 18.84 8.97 38.15
CA GLY A 284 18.90 7.90 39.15
C GLY A 284 18.93 6.52 38.50
N GLU A 285 18.05 6.28 37.53
CA GLU A 285 17.95 5.01 36.81
C GLU A 285 19.16 4.78 35.90
N LYS A 286 19.59 5.79 35.15
CA LYS A 286 20.84 5.77 34.36
C LYS A 286 22.05 5.42 35.23
N LYS A 287 22.07 5.83 36.51
CA LYS A 287 23.10 5.43 37.47
C LYS A 287 22.94 3.95 37.87
N ILE A 288 21.75 3.53 38.30
CA ILE A 288 21.44 2.15 38.71
C ILE A 288 21.77 1.13 37.60
N LEU A 289 21.34 1.40 36.36
CA LEU A 289 21.63 0.56 35.19
C LEU A 289 23.14 0.36 34.97
N ARG A 290 23.94 1.41 35.18
CA ARG A 290 25.42 1.36 35.07
C ARG A 290 26.06 0.62 36.24
N GLU A 291 25.63 0.87 37.47
CA GLU A 291 26.19 0.26 38.69
C GLU A 291 25.90 -1.25 38.75
N HIS A 292 24.67 -1.65 38.42
CA HIS A 292 24.25 -3.05 38.35
C HIS A 292 24.55 -3.72 36.99
N LYS A 293 25.13 -2.98 36.03
CA LYS A 293 25.54 -3.45 34.68
C LYS A 293 24.40 -4.08 33.88
N ILE A 294 23.17 -3.67 34.13
CA ILE A 294 21.97 -4.18 33.44
C ILE A 294 22.03 -3.75 31.98
N ARG A 295 21.73 -4.67 31.05
CA ARG A 295 21.79 -4.36 29.62
C ARG A 295 20.53 -3.58 29.20
N ALA A 296 20.74 -2.39 28.66
CA ALA A 296 19.70 -1.65 27.95
C ALA A 296 20.06 -1.48 26.47
N PHE A 297 19.02 -1.47 25.64
CA PHE A 297 19.06 -1.03 24.25
C PHE A 297 18.05 0.11 24.12
N SER A 298 18.56 1.34 24.04
CA SER A 298 17.74 2.53 23.80
C SER A 298 17.29 2.57 22.34
N MET A 299 16.42 3.52 22.00
CA MET A 299 16.07 3.77 20.59
C MET A 299 17.31 4.09 19.72
N HIS A 300 18.41 4.63 20.27
CA HIS A 300 19.66 4.76 19.52
C HIS A 300 20.24 3.41 19.07
N GLU A 301 20.13 2.36 19.89
CA GLU A 301 20.55 1.02 19.48
C GLU A 301 19.59 0.41 18.45
N VAL A 302 18.28 0.70 18.55
CA VAL A 302 17.27 0.25 17.58
C VAL A 302 17.50 0.89 16.21
N ASP A 303 17.63 2.23 16.16
CA ASP A 303 17.96 2.98 14.93
C ASP A 303 19.25 2.48 14.27
N ARG A 304 20.28 2.23 15.10
CA ARG A 304 21.64 1.93 14.63
C ARG A 304 21.84 0.51 14.15
N PHE A 305 21.14 -0.46 14.72
CA PHE A 305 21.33 -1.89 14.42
C PHE A 305 20.10 -2.55 13.78
N GLY A 306 18.94 -1.90 13.83
CA GLY A 306 17.63 -2.47 13.50
C GLY A 306 17.12 -3.41 14.59
N ILE A 307 15.80 -3.42 14.81
CA ILE A 307 15.19 -4.21 15.90
C ILE A 307 15.60 -5.69 15.90
N GLY A 308 15.75 -6.30 14.72
CA GLY A 308 16.19 -7.69 14.56
C GLY A 308 17.50 -7.98 15.29
N ARG A 309 18.49 -7.10 15.09
CA ARG A 309 19.80 -7.26 15.73
C ARG A 309 19.77 -6.89 17.22
N VAL A 310 18.89 -5.97 17.63
CA VAL A 310 18.68 -5.65 19.04
C VAL A 310 18.10 -6.85 19.80
N VAL A 311 17.07 -7.52 19.27
CA VAL A 311 16.48 -8.72 19.90
C VAL A 311 17.48 -9.88 19.94
N GLU A 312 18.25 -10.12 18.87
CA GLU A 312 19.36 -11.09 18.88
C GLU A 312 20.37 -10.81 20.02
N LEU A 313 20.76 -9.55 20.21
CA LEU A 313 21.72 -9.14 21.23
C LEU A 313 21.13 -9.16 22.65
N ALA A 314 19.82 -8.91 22.79
CA ALA A 314 19.11 -8.97 24.06
C ALA A 314 18.95 -10.43 24.54
N LEU A 315 18.46 -11.32 23.68
CA LEU A 315 18.35 -12.75 23.98
C LEU A 315 19.73 -13.38 24.26
N ALA A 316 20.77 -13.02 23.48
CA ALA A 316 22.13 -13.48 23.72
C ALA A 316 22.75 -12.95 25.05
N HIS A 317 22.19 -11.89 25.64
CA HIS A 317 22.61 -11.41 26.96
C HIS A 317 21.95 -12.20 28.10
N VAL A 318 20.61 -12.24 28.14
CA VAL A 318 19.87 -12.82 29.28
C VAL A 318 19.66 -14.34 29.18
N ASN A 319 19.75 -14.90 27.98
CA ASN A 319 19.53 -16.32 27.68
C ASN A 319 20.59 -16.88 26.70
N PRO A 320 21.90 -16.77 27.02
CA PRO A 320 23.00 -17.07 26.08
C PRO A 320 23.05 -18.53 25.61
N ASN A 321 22.39 -19.44 26.32
CA ASN A 321 22.29 -20.86 25.96
C ASN A 321 21.03 -21.18 25.14
N GLY A 322 20.02 -20.30 25.13
CA GLY A 322 18.68 -20.60 24.59
C GLY A 322 17.94 -21.68 25.39
N ASP A 323 18.10 -21.73 26.71
CA ASP A 323 17.56 -22.77 27.60
C ASP A 323 16.71 -22.25 28.77
N ARG A 324 16.73 -20.94 29.06
CA ARG A 324 15.95 -20.33 30.16
C ARG A 324 14.52 -19.99 29.72
N PRO A 325 13.53 -20.09 30.63
CA PRO A 325 12.21 -19.50 30.41
C PRO A 325 12.30 -17.97 30.26
N ILE A 326 11.37 -17.38 29.51
CA ILE A 326 11.29 -15.94 29.26
C ILE A 326 9.97 -15.39 29.81
N HIS A 327 10.05 -14.31 30.58
CA HIS A 327 8.95 -13.39 30.85
C HIS A 327 9.10 -12.16 29.95
N LEU A 328 8.04 -11.76 29.26
CA LEU A 328 8.00 -10.51 28.49
C LEU A 328 7.07 -9.53 29.22
N SER A 329 7.62 -8.42 29.68
CA SER A 329 6.85 -7.27 30.14
C SER A 329 6.88 -6.21 29.06
N PHE A 330 5.70 -5.75 28.63
CA PHE A 330 5.54 -4.85 27.48
C PHE A 330 4.65 -3.68 27.90
N ASP A 331 5.25 -2.52 28.12
CA ASP A 331 4.47 -1.29 28.21
C ASP A 331 4.05 -0.83 26.82
N VAL A 332 2.79 -0.41 26.66
CA VAL A 332 2.30 0.07 25.37
C VAL A 332 2.97 1.40 24.96
N ASP A 333 3.48 2.18 25.92
CA ASP A 333 4.22 3.43 25.66
C ASP A 333 5.62 3.19 25.09
N ALA A 334 6.12 1.96 25.07
CA ALA A 334 7.32 1.60 24.32
C ALA A 334 7.20 1.95 22.82
N LEU A 335 5.98 1.90 22.28
CA LEU A 335 5.63 2.30 20.93
C LEU A 335 5.60 3.83 20.77
N ASP A 336 5.84 4.33 19.57
CA ASP A 336 5.66 5.77 19.32
C ASP A 336 4.18 6.18 19.50
N PRO A 337 3.86 7.36 20.08
CA PRO A 337 2.48 7.84 20.25
C PRO A 337 1.67 8.04 18.97
N SER A 338 2.31 8.04 17.79
CA SER A 338 1.61 7.96 16.48
C SER A 338 1.04 6.56 16.17
N VAL A 339 1.50 5.53 16.89
CA VAL A 339 1.00 4.15 16.88
C VAL A 339 0.10 3.91 18.10
N ALA A 340 0.59 4.26 19.29
CA ALA A 340 -0.10 4.04 20.57
C ALA A 340 -0.41 5.37 21.29
N PRO A 341 -1.42 6.14 20.85
CA PRO A 341 -1.80 7.40 21.53
C PRO A 341 -2.48 7.17 22.90
N SER A 342 -3.00 5.97 23.14
CA SER A 342 -3.80 5.61 24.31
C SER A 342 -2.95 5.13 25.50
N THR A 343 -2.00 5.96 25.96
CA THR A 343 -1.14 5.71 27.14
C THR A 343 -1.08 6.92 28.08
N GLY A 344 -0.82 6.66 29.37
CA GLY A 344 -0.60 7.69 30.38
C GLY A 344 0.67 8.53 30.18
N THR A 345 1.69 8.00 29.51
CA THR A 345 3.07 8.53 29.45
C THR A 345 3.67 8.58 28.03
N PRO A 346 3.01 9.25 27.05
CA PRO A 346 3.38 9.16 25.64
C PRO A 346 4.71 9.89 25.28
N VAL A 347 5.82 9.15 25.20
CA VAL A 347 7.14 9.67 24.78
C VAL A 347 7.36 9.49 23.28
N ARG A 348 7.64 10.57 22.53
CA ARG A 348 7.90 10.51 21.07
C ARG A 348 9.25 9.86 20.72
N GLY A 349 9.35 9.35 19.50
CA GLY A 349 10.53 8.64 18.98
C GLY A 349 10.60 7.20 19.48
N GLY A 350 9.43 6.56 19.69
CA GLY A 350 9.33 5.18 20.17
C GLY A 350 9.42 4.12 19.07
N LEU A 351 9.28 2.86 19.49
CA LEU A 351 9.25 1.73 18.57
C LEU A 351 8.11 1.88 17.55
N THR A 352 8.37 1.61 16.27
CA THR A 352 7.26 1.50 15.32
C THR A 352 6.45 0.24 15.60
N PHE A 353 5.19 0.24 15.17
CA PHE A 353 4.28 -0.92 15.22
C PHE A 353 4.95 -2.24 14.78
N ARG A 354 5.77 -2.19 13.72
CA ARG A 354 6.47 -3.37 13.18
C ARG A 354 7.58 -3.88 14.10
N GLU A 355 8.19 -3.01 14.90
CA GLU A 355 9.31 -3.34 15.76
C GLU A 355 8.81 -3.92 17.08
N GLY A 356 7.79 -3.32 17.69
CA GLY A 356 7.07 -3.92 18.82
C GLY A 356 6.54 -5.33 18.49
N HIS A 357 5.85 -5.48 17.35
CA HIS A 357 5.36 -6.78 16.88
C HIS A 357 6.49 -7.79 16.66
N TYR A 358 7.63 -7.35 16.11
CA TYR A 358 8.79 -8.22 15.88
C TYR A 358 9.44 -8.71 17.19
N ILE A 359 9.51 -7.87 18.24
CA ILE A 359 10.00 -8.32 19.56
C ILE A 359 9.14 -9.48 20.05
N CYS A 360 7.82 -9.35 19.99
CA CYS A 360 6.90 -10.41 20.38
C CYS A 360 7.09 -11.68 19.53
N GLU A 361 7.05 -11.57 18.20
CA GLU A 361 7.28 -12.69 17.27
C GLU A 361 8.58 -13.45 17.60
N ALA A 362 9.71 -12.76 17.65
CA ALA A 362 11.01 -13.36 17.91
C ALA A 362 11.12 -14.01 19.30
N ILE A 363 10.41 -13.49 20.31
CA ILE A 363 10.36 -14.09 21.66
C ILE A 363 9.48 -15.35 21.67
N ALA A 364 8.32 -15.38 21.03
CA ALA A 364 7.52 -16.61 20.93
C ALA A 364 8.21 -17.70 20.10
N GLU A 365 8.92 -17.33 19.04
CA GLU A 365 9.67 -18.27 18.18
C GLU A 365 10.80 -19.00 18.93
N THR A 366 11.22 -18.52 20.10
CA THR A 366 12.15 -19.28 20.98
C THR A 366 11.54 -20.58 21.51
N GLY A 367 10.21 -20.64 21.70
CA GLY A 367 9.55 -21.72 22.42
C GLY A 367 9.74 -21.69 23.96
N LEU A 368 10.22 -20.57 24.51
CA LEU A 368 10.62 -20.43 25.92
C LEU A 368 9.74 -19.45 26.73
N LEU A 369 8.74 -18.83 26.11
CA LEU A 369 7.85 -17.83 26.75
C LEU A 369 6.94 -18.50 27.81
N VAL A 370 7.02 -18.03 29.05
CA VAL A 370 6.25 -18.53 30.21
C VAL A 370 5.45 -17.46 30.95
N GLY A 371 5.53 -16.21 30.50
CA GLY A 371 4.73 -15.11 31.05
C GLY A 371 4.75 -13.91 30.14
N LEU A 372 3.60 -13.25 30.03
CA LEU A 372 3.41 -12.03 29.27
C LEU A 372 2.54 -11.05 30.06
N ASP A 373 2.95 -9.79 30.12
CA ASP A 373 2.08 -8.70 30.53
C ASP A 373 2.13 -7.53 29.55
N ILE A 374 0.97 -6.86 29.39
CA ILE A 374 0.76 -5.74 28.47
C ILE A 374 0.08 -4.60 29.26
N MET A 375 0.81 -3.52 29.49
CA MET A 375 0.52 -2.48 30.50
C MET A 375 0.22 -1.09 29.89
N GLU A 376 -0.23 -0.15 30.74
CA GLU A 376 -0.53 1.27 30.45
C GLU A 376 -1.53 1.58 29.32
N VAL A 377 -2.18 0.57 28.75
CA VAL A 377 -3.28 0.75 27.79
C VAL A 377 -4.43 1.52 28.46
N ASN A 378 -4.62 2.78 28.06
CA ASN A 378 -5.60 3.70 28.62
C ASN A 378 -6.64 4.13 27.56
N PRO A 379 -7.75 3.36 27.39
CA PRO A 379 -8.80 3.69 26.41
C PRO A 379 -9.46 5.06 26.65
N SER A 380 -9.33 5.64 27.85
CA SER A 380 -9.93 6.94 28.19
C SER A 380 -9.17 8.14 27.60
N LEU A 381 -8.03 7.91 26.93
CA LEU A 381 -7.22 8.93 26.26
C LEU A 381 -7.33 8.86 24.73
N GLY A 382 -7.81 7.75 24.19
CA GLY A 382 -8.10 7.55 22.77
C GLY A 382 -9.42 8.18 22.34
N SER A 383 -9.60 9.48 22.54
CA SER A 383 -10.62 10.30 21.84
C SER A 383 -10.44 11.79 22.11
N SER A 384 -10.68 12.60 21.08
CA SER A 384 -11.05 14.00 21.26
C SER A 384 -12.57 14.11 21.11
N ASP A 385 -13.23 15.16 21.62
CA ASP A 385 -14.70 15.15 21.75
C ASP A 385 -15.50 15.09 20.42
N ALA A 386 -14.84 15.07 19.26
CA ALA A 386 -15.45 14.67 17.99
C ALA A 386 -15.97 13.21 17.98
N ASP A 387 -15.39 12.32 18.80
CA ASP A 387 -15.68 10.88 18.78
C ASP A 387 -16.92 10.49 19.63
N ARG A 388 -17.55 11.44 20.33
CA ARG A 388 -18.62 11.16 21.32
C ARG A 388 -20.06 11.27 20.82
N GLU A 389 -20.34 11.94 19.70
CA GLU A 389 -21.72 12.28 19.30
C GLU A 389 -22.38 11.30 18.29
N TYR A 390 -21.79 10.11 18.07
CA TYR A 390 -22.41 9.03 17.28
C TYR A 390 -22.91 7.84 18.13
N GLY A 391 -23.38 8.14 19.33
CA GLY A 391 -24.06 7.17 20.18
C GLY A 391 -25.53 6.96 19.77
N HIS A 392 -25.81 5.90 19.00
CA HIS A 392 -26.88 4.89 19.25
C HIS A 392 -27.04 3.93 18.05
N HIS A 393 -27.18 2.62 18.34
CA HIS A 393 -27.38 1.52 17.38
C HIS A 393 -26.19 1.08 16.50
N ALA A 394 -24.96 1.31 16.97
CA ALA A 394 -23.81 0.45 16.68
C ALA A 394 -23.22 -0.08 18.00
N GLY A 395 -22.58 -1.26 17.97
CA GLY A 395 -22.02 -1.89 19.16
C GLY A 395 -20.67 -1.30 19.57
N SER A 396 -20.61 -0.82 20.82
CA SER A 396 -19.43 -0.70 21.70
C SER A 396 -18.01 -0.89 21.11
N GLY A 397 -17.17 0.16 21.22
CA GLY A 397 -15.75 -0.03 21.51
C GLY A 397 -14.79 1.02 20.95
N ILE A 398 -13.79 1.43 21.76
CA ILE A 398 -12.58 2.13 21.31
C ILE A 398 -11.77 1.21 20.37
N ASP A 399 -11.07 1.80 19.40
CA ASP A 399 -10.39 1.08 18.33
C ASP A 399 -9.15 0.29 18.84
N VAL A 400 -9.32 -1.02 19.06
CA VAL A 400 -8.25 -1.98 19.46
C VAL A 400 -7.30 -2.46 18.33
N PRO A 401 -7.43 -2.12 17.02
CA PRO A 401 -6.45 -2.53 16.00
C PRO A 401 -4.97 -2.20 16.27
N GLN A 402 -4.64 -1.32 17.22
CA GLN A 402 -3.25 -1.03 17.60
C GLN A 402 -2.65 -2.05 18.59
N VAL A 403 -3.44 -2.63 19.50
CA VAL A 403 -2.93 -3.57 20.54
C VAL A 403 -3.24 -5.03 20.19
N SER A 404 -4.35 -5.30 19.51
CA SER A 404 -4.70 -6.64 19.00
C SER A 404 -3.55 -7.35 18.25
N PRO A 405 -2.77 -6.68 17.37
CA PRO A 405 -1.68 -7.34 16.66
C PRO A 405 -0.52 -7.77 17.56
N THR A 406 -0.23 -7.02 18.63
CA THR A 406 0.83 -7.33 19.62
C THR A 406 0.62 -8.69 20.31
N ILE A 407 -0.54 -9.34 20.12
CA ILE A 407 -0.88 -10.66 20.66
C ILE A 407 -1.03 -11.74 19.55
N ARG A 408 -1.12 -11.35 18.27
CA ARG A 408 -1.26 -12.29 17.12
C ARG A 408 -0.01 -13.12 16.81
N PHE A 409 1.13 -12.76 17.39
CA PHE A 409 2.42 -13.40 17.20
C PHE A 409 2.50 -14.86 17.66
N LEU A 410 1.62 -15.28 18.58
CA LEU A 410 1.61 -16.63 19.19
C LEU A 410 1.17 -17.77 18.25
N SER A 411 1.18 -17.56 16.92
CA SER A 411 0.33 -18.29 15.95
C SER A 411 1.03 -19.12 14.88
N ARG A 412 2.37 -19.23 14.89
CA ARG A 412 3.12 -19.87 13.79
C ARG A 412 3.97 -21.07 14.20
N PRO A 413 3.83 -22.23 13.55
CA PRO A 413 4.91 -23.20 13.47
C PRO A 413 6.02 -22.65 12.55
N ALA A 414 7.27 -22.96 12.86
CA ALA A 414 8.42 -22.37 12.17
C ALA A 414 8.44 -22.70 10.67
N HIS A 415 8.26 -21.68 9.82
CA HIS A 415 8.72 -21.75 8.44
C HIS A 415 10.24 -21.64 8.43
N ALA A 416 10.92 -22.71 8.05
CA ALA A 416 12.38 -22.74 8.00
C ALA A 416 12.92 -21.62 7.09
N HIS A 417 13.57 -20.63 7.70
CA HIS A 417 14.45 -19.70 6.99
C HIS A 417 15.54 -20.52 6.29
N CYS A 418 15.40 -20.73 4.98
CA CYS A 418 16.42 -21.40 4.18
C CYS A 418 17.73 -20.62 4.28
N ALA A 419 18.70 -21.21 4.98
CA ALA A 419 19.92 -20.52 5.36
C ALA A 419 20.79 -20.21 4.13
N LEU A 420 20.74 -18.96 3.65
CA LEU A 420 21.68 -18.42 2.66
C LEU A 420 23.14 -18.28 3.18
N PHE A 421 23.44 -18.93 4.31
CA PHE A 421 24.75 -19.01 4.96
C PHE A 421 25.69 -20.09 4.36
N SER A 422 25.49 -20.47 3.09
CA SER A 422 26.41 -21.37 2.36
C SER A 422 26.90 -20.85 0.99
N PHE A 423 26.66 -19.59 0.62
CA PHE A 423 27.14 -19.02 -0.66
C PHE A 423 28.12 -17.83 -0.56
N ARG A 424 28.56 -17.44 0.65
CA ARG A 424 29.59 -16.39 0.82
C ARG A 424 31.06 -16.85 0.73
N ARG A 425 31.36 -18.16 0.70
CA ARG A 425 32.75 -18.67 0.58
C ARG A 425 33.22 -19.01 -0.85
N VAL A 426 32.31 -19.17 -1.81
CA VAL A 426 32.69 -19.45 -3.23
C VAL A 426 32.98 -18.15 -4.00
N ARG A 427 32.29 -17.05 -3.66
CA ARG A 427 32.38 -15.79 -4.43
C ARG A 427 33.75 -15.10 -4.38
N TYR A 428 34.55 -15.35 -3.35
CA TYR A 428 35.91 -14.80 -3.22
C TYR A 428 36.99 -15.58 -3.99
N ALA A 429 36.64 -16.67 -4.67
CA ALA A 429 37.57 -17.48 -5.47
C ALA A 429 37.40 -17.28 -7.00
N ILE A 430 36.33 -16.62 -7.44
CA ILE A 430 35.95 -16.51 -8.87
C ILE A 430 36.21 -15.09 -9.43
N GLU A 431 36.39 -14.09 -8.58
CA GLU A 431 36.83 -12.74 -8.98
C GLU A 431 38.38 -12.64 -9.14
N ALA A 432 39.11 -13.73 -8.89
CA ALA A 432 40.54 -13.86 -9.14
C ALA A 432 40.82 -14.61 -10.46
N GLY A 433 40.65 -13.92 -11.59
CA GLY A 433 40.75 -14.48 -12.95
C GLY A 433 42.15 -14.99 -13.36
N ARG A 434 42.54 -16.17 -12.85
CA ARG A 434 43.56 -17.04 -13.47
C ARG A 434 42.92 -18.39 -13.75
N GLY A 435 42.67 -18.67 -15.03
CA GLY A 435 42.09 -19.95 -15.45
C GLY A 435 43.09 -21.09 -15.34
N LEU A 436 42.60 -22.27 -14.95
CA LEU A 436 43.20 -23.56 -15.27
C LEU A 436 42.14 -24.67 -15.15
N GLU A 437 42.46 -25.82 -15.73
CA GLU A 437 41.55 -26.93 -15.99
C GLU A 437 41.30 -27.79 -14.73
N THR A 438 40.15 -28.45 -14.67
CA THR A 438 40.07 -29.93 -14.58
C THR A 438 38.60 -30.38 -14.57
N ARG A 439 38.30 -31.51 -15.24
CA ARG A 439 36.90 -31.96 -15.46
C ARG A 439 36.47 -33.10 -14.53
N ASP A 440 37.30 -33.44 -13.55
CA ASP A 440 37.18 -34.70 -12.78
C ASP A 440 36.81 -34.51 -11.30
N ALA A 441 36.96 -33.29 -10.75
CA ALA A 441 36.52 -32.97 -9.38
C ALA A 441 34.98 -33.03 -9.18
N PHE A 442 34.20 -33.25 -10.24
CA PHE A 442 32.74 -33.28 -10.21
C PHE A 442 32.14 -34.69 -10.01
N LYS A 443 32.97 -35.75 -10.01
CA LYS A 443 32.48 -37.15 -9.97
C LYS A 443 32.44 -37.79 -8.59
N ASP A 444 33.25 -37.34 -7.64
CA ASP A 444 33.33 -37.98 -6.32
C ASP A 444 32.24 -37.54 -5.32
N SER A 445 31.49 -36.47 -5.64
CA SER A 445 30.49 -35.86 -4.73
C SER A 445 29.11 -36.54 -4.71
N PHE A 446 28.89 -37.60 -5.51
CA PHE A 446 27.56 -38.22 -5.71
C PHE A 446 27.60 -39.76 -5.64
N ARG A 447 28.24 -40.31 -4.61
CA ARG A 447 28.42 -41.78 -4.48
C ARG A 447 27.27 -42.54 -3.83
N ASP A 448 26.39 -41.87 -3.08
CA ASP A 448 25.52 -42.55 -2.10
C ASP A 448 23.99 -42.42 -2.34
N GLU A 449 23.53 -41.79 -3.44
CA GLU A 449 22.09 -41.58 -3.73
C GLU A 449 21.69 -42.01 -5.16
N PRO A 450 21.26 -43.27 -5.39
CA PRO A 450 21.15 -43.84 -6.75
C PRO A 450 19.93 -43.45 -7.60
N TRP A 451 18.98 -42.64 -7.11
CA TRP A 451 17.65 -42.51 -7.74
C TRP A 451 17.46 -41.30 -8.69
N LEU A 452 18.42 -40.37 -8.75
CA LEU A 452 18.28 -39.12 -9.52
C LEU A 452 18.77 -39.19 -10.99
N LEU A 453 19.25 -40.35 -11.46
CA LEU A 453 19.87 -40.47 -12.80
C LEU A 453 18.88 -40.73 -13.96
N ASN A 454 17.65 -41.18 -13.67
CA ASN A 454 16.71 -41.76 -14.65
C ASN A 454 15.72 -40.77 -15.30
N VAL A 455 15.93 -39.45 -15.23
CA VAL A 455 14.99 -38.44 -15.79
C VAL A 455 15.68 -37.46 -16.76
N TYR A 456 16.98 -37.62 -17.04
CA TYR A 456 17.76 -36.64 -17.82
C TYR A 456 18.30 -37.15 -19.18
N ILE A 457 17.86 -38.33 -19.65
CA ILE A 457 18.24 -38.90 -20.96
C ILE A 457 17.01 -39.43 -21.71
N GLU A 458 16.01 -38.57 -21.88
CA GLU A 458 14.91 -38.61 -22.86
C GLU A 458 14.15 -37.28 -22.68
N THR A 459 14.07 -36.34 -23.63
CA THR A 459 14.21 -36.41 -25.08
C THR A 459 14.93 -35.18 -25.65
N LEU A 460 15.86 -35.38 -26.60
CA LEU A 460 16.52 -34.30 -27.35
C LEU A 460 16.67 -34.69 -28.82
N THR A 461 15.51 -34.85 -29.49
CA THR A 461 15.41 -35.30 -30.89
C THR A 461 14.20 -34.68 -31.61
N ALA A 462 14.32 -34.57 -32.94
CA ALA A 462 13.34 -34.09 -33.92
C ALA A 462 13.16 -32.56 -34.02
N THR A 463 13.22 -32.09 -35.27
CA THR A 463 13.29 -30.68 -35.70
C THR A 463 12.44 -30.46 -36.95
N TRP A 464 12.04 -29.19 -37.17
CA TRP A 464 11.75 -28.53 -38.46
C TRP A 464 10.38 -28.72 -39.18
N CYS A 465 10.08 -27.70 -40.00
CA CYS A 465 9.11 -27.62 -41.12
C CYS A 465 7.59 -27.66 -40.80
N ASP A 466 6.71 -26.90 -41.48
CA ASP A 466 6.90 -25.69 -42.29
C ASP A 466 5.58 -24.89 -42.49
N TRP A 467 5.63 -23.80 -43.27
CA TRP A 467 4.55 -23.00 -43.92
C TRP A 467 3.06 -23.33 -43.61
N ALA A 468 2.23 -22.41 -43.10
CA ALA A 468 1.73 -21.14 -43.67
C ALA A 468 0.61 -21.27 -44.73
N VAL A 469 -0.53 -20.59 -44.51
CA VAL A 469 -1.43 -19.92 -45.49
C VAL A 469 -2.60 -19.22 -44.75
N ASN A 470 -3.16 -18.16 -45.34
CA ASN A 470 -4.20 -17.24 -44.85
C ASN A 470 -5.33 -17.15 -45.94
N PRO A 471 -6.34 -16.25 -45.98
CA PRO A 471 -6.98 -15.37 -44.98
C PRO A 471 -8.56 -15.43 -45.11
N ILE A 472 -9.28 -14.33 -44.78
CA ILE A 472 -10.66 -13.95 -45.26
C ILE A 472 -11.84 -14.74 -44.63
N SER A 473 -13.01 -14.17 -44.27
CA SER A 473 -13.53 -12.82 -43.91
C SER A 473 -15.00 -13.02 -43.38
N ALA A 474 -15.91 -12.07 -43.10
CA ALA A 474 -16.00 -10.59 -42.97
C ALA A 474 -17.22 -10.26 -42.06
N GLU A 475 -17.38 -8.98 -41.65
CA GLU A 475 -18.66 -8.24 -41.43
C GLU A 475 -19.70 -8.77 -40.38
N CYS A 476 -20.55 -7.94 -39.73
CA CYS A 476 -20.81 -6.49 -39.79
C CYS A 476 -21.40 -5.98 -38.44
N ASP A 477 -21.20 -4.69 -38.14
CA ASP A 477 -22.08 -3.71 -37.42
C ASP A 477 -22.63 -4.05 -35.99
N ASP A 478 -22.91 -3.09 -35.09
CA ASP A 478 -23.70 -1.85 -35.23
C ASP A 478 -23.29 -0.72 -34.22
N ALA A 479 -23.94 0.45 -34.25
CA ALA A 479 -23.40 1.75 -33.75
C ALA A 479 -24.13 2.46 -32.56
N GLY A 480 -23.49 3.49 -31.98
CA GLY A 480 -24.05 4.51 -31.04
C GLY A 480 -22.99 5.12 -30.09
N MET A 481 -22.57 6.40 -30.19
CA MET A 481 -23.21 7.68 -29.78
C MET A 481 -23.23 7.92 -28.24
N PHE A 482 -22.97 9.12 -27.66
CA PHE A 482 -22.66 10.47 -28.19
C PHE A 482 -21.95 11.39 -27.14
N THR A 483 -21.55 12.61 -27.55
CA THR A 483 -21.05 13.85 -26.84
C THR A 483 -21.31 14.06 -25.33
N GLY A 484 -20.55 14.88 -24.57
CA GLY A 484 -19.44 15.83 -24.89
C GLY A 484 -19.66 17.25 -24.31
N TYR A 485 -18.61 17.97 -23.84
CA TYR A 485 -18.71 19.34 -23.27
C TYR A 485 -17.43 20.18 -23.38
N ALA A 486 -17.58 21.49 -23.65
CA ALA A 486 -16.60 22.57 -23.47
C ALA A 486 -17.33 23.94 -23.38
N PRO A 487 -16.77 24.97 -22.72
CA PRO A 487 -16.47 26.21 -23.46
C PRO A 487 -15.25 27.02 -22.95
N PHE A 488 -14.72 27.91 -23.81
CA PHE A 488 -13.87 29.07 -23.47
C PHE A 488 -14.60 30.37 -23.87
N SER A 489 -14.23 31.53 -23.29
CA SER A 489 -15.01 32.77 -23.36
C SER A 489 -14.28 34.01 -23.89
N GLU A 490 -14.92 34.67 -24.87
CA GLU A 490 -14.95 36.12 -25.19
C GLU A 490 -13.66 36.95 -25.46
N GLY A 491 -13.79 37.92 -26.39
CA GLY A 491 -13.09 39.21 -26.22
C GLY A 491 -12.71 40.03 -27.46
N CYS A 492 -13.64 40.63 -28.22
CA CYS A 492 -13.39 41.89 -28.95
C CYS A 492 -14.66 42.63 -29.43
N VAL A 493 -14.54 43.93 -29.71
CA VAL A 493 -15.64 44.90 -29.87
C VAL A 493 -15.62 45.58 -31.25
N GLY A 494 -16.77 45.81 -31.91
CA GLY A 494 -16.81 46.75 -33.05
C GLY A 494 -18.07 46.85 -33.95
N THR A 495 -18.97 47.78 -33.62
CA THR A 495 -19.60 48.75 -34.57
C THR A 495 -20.72 48.36 -35.59
N LEU A 496 -21.82 49.14 -35.54
CA LEU A 496 -22.74 49.60 -36.63
C LEU A 496 -23.78 48.70 -37.36
N ARG A 497 -25.06 48.97 -37.03
CA ARG A 497 -26.24 49.26 -37.91
C ARG A 497 -26.66 48.33 -39.09
N ALA A 498 -27.75 47.61 -38.82
CA ALA A 498 -29.12 47.84 -39.35
C ALA A 498 -29.60 47.25 -40.71
N HIS A 499 -30.95 47.15 -40.80
CA HIS A 499 -31.81 46.73 -41.94
C HIS A 499 -31.82 45.20 -42.24
N LEU A 500 -32.95 44.54 -42.58
CA LEU A 500 -34.36 44.96 -42.67
C LEU A 500 -35.36 43.79 -42.47
N ARG A 501 -36.62 44.16 -42.25
CA ARG A 501 -37.91 43.40 -42.20
C ARG A 501 -38.02 42.22 -43.20
N ARG A 502 -38.90 41.21 -43.03
CA ARG A 502 -40.33 41.23 -42.59
C ARG A 502 -40.79 39.77 -42.28
N GLY A 503 -41.80 39.44 -41.46
CA GLY A 503 -42.65 40.21 -40.53
C GLY A 503 -44.01 39.52 -40.26
N LEU A 504 -44.90 40.17 -39.48
CA LEU A 504 -46.30 39.80 -39.14
C LEU A 504 -46.46 38.57 -38.22
N GLU A 505 -47.40 38.42 -37.28
CA GLU A 505 -48.39 39.27 -36.55
C GLU A 505 -48.76 38.47 -35.26
N GLY A 506 -49.20 38.97 -34.09
CA GLY A 506 -49.58 40.29 -33.57
C GLY A 506 -49.95 40.20 -32.06
N ALA A 507 -50.82 41.09 -31.55
CA ALA A 507 -51.56 40.99 -30.25
C ALA A 507 -50.80 41.07 -28.89
N SER A 508 -50.22 42.26 -28.62
CA SER A 508 -50.20 43.03 -27.35
C SER A 508 -50.82 42.51 -26.01
N TYR A 509 -49.98 42.47 -24.94
CA TYR A 509 -50.17 43.07 -23.57
C TYR A 509 -51.43 42.72 -22.69
N PRO A 510 -51.54 43.14 -21.38
CA PRO A 510 -50.55 43.74 -20.46
C PRO A 510 -50.50 43.23 -18.98
N ARG A 511 -49.32 43.40 -18.31
CA ARG A 511 -49.08 43.71 -16.86
C ARG A 511 -49.61 42.70 -15.79
N GLY A 512 -49.05 42.59 -14.58
CA GLY A 512 -47.89 43.20 -13.90
C GLY A 512 -48.17 43.43 -12.39
N ILE A 513 -47.13 43.65 -11.55
CA ILE A 513 -47.20 44.04 -10.11
C ILE A 513 -47.71 42.92 -9.16
N SER A 514 -47.43 42.83 -7.85
CA SER A 514 -46.24 43.09 -7.00
C SER A 514 -46.58 42.74 -5.52
N LEU A 515 -45.63 42.15 -4.77
CA LEU A 515 -45.43 42.22 -3.29
C LEU A 515 -46.60 42.09 -2.25
N ILE A 516 -46.39 41.15 -1.30
CA ILE A 516 -46.44 41.33 0.18
C ILE A 516 -47.77 41.18 1.00
N THR A 517 -47.79 40.08 1.78
CA THR A 517 -48.27 39.82 3.18
C THR A 517 -49.74 39.86 3.67
N SER A 518 -50.07 38.78 4.41
CA SER A 518 -50.74 38.68 5.74
C SER A 518 -52.24 38.97 5.96
N GLN A 519 -52.93 37.95 6.53
CA GLN A 519 -53.81 37.92 7.74
C GLN A 519 -54.84 39.06 8.01
N SER A 520 -56.04 38.82 8.57
CA SER A 520 -56.65 37.62 9.18
C SER A 520 -58.19 37.75 9.34
N GLU A 521 -58.90 36.62 9.53
CA GLU A 521 -60.26 36.49 10.13
C GLU A 521 -61.46 37.10 9.34
N SER A 522 -62.69 36.56 9.34
CA SER A 522 -63.32 35.36 9.96
C SER A 522 -64.56 34.95 9.09
N HIS A 523 -65.68 34.27 9.46
CA HIS A 523 -66.29 33.73 10.70
C HIS A 523 -67.50 32.79 10.36
N PHE A 524 -67.81 31.78 11.20
CA PHE A 524 -69.07 30.97 11.29
C PHE A 524 -69.60 30.16 10.06
N PRO A 525 -70.40 29.09 10.26
CA PRO A 525 -70.29 27.92 11.16
C PRO A 525 -70.31 26.57 10.36
N LEU A 526 -70.12 25.35 10.89
CA LEU A 526 -70.40 24.75 12.21
C LEU A 526 -69.25 23.86 12.78
N LEU A 527 -69.38 23.58 14.08
CA LEU A 527 -68.54 22.83 15.03
C LEU A 527 -68.09 21.41 14.53
N VAL A 528 -66.86 20.86 14.75
CA VAL A 528 -65.91 20.82 15.93
C VAL A 528 -66.38 19.78 16.99
N PRO A 529 -65.56 18.86 17.61
CA PRO A 529 -64.16 19.03 18.12
C PRO A 529 -63.09 17.87 18.07
N TYR A 530 -61.82 18.25 18.31
CA TYR A 530 -60.69 17.61 19.07
C TYR A 530 -59.94 16.29 18.68
N SER A 531 -58.67 16.46 18.24
CA SER A 531 -57.41 15.90 18.85
C SER A 531 -57.00 14.39 18.57
N PRO A 532 -55.88 13.81 19.10
CA PRO A 532 -54.73 13.44 18.24
C PRO A 532 -54.28 11.94 18.13
N PRO A 533 -53.17 11.42 18.73
CA PRO A 533 -52.09 10.77 17.96
C PRO A 533 -52.07 9.22 18.00
N ALA A 534 -50.88 8.60 17.89
CA ALA A 534 -50.69 7.17 17.62
C ALA A 534 -50.87 6.22 18.83
N ARG A 535 -51.13 4.92 18.49
CA ARG A 535 -51.37 3.77 19.41
C ARG A 535 -52.75 3.86 20.13
N PHE A 536 -53.36 2.83 20.72
CA PHE A 536 -52.92 1.48 21.12
C PHE A 536 -54.11 0.48 21.15
N LEU A 537 -53.80 -0.82 21.06
CA LEU A 537 -54.40 -1.97 21.77
C LEU A 537 -55.93 -2.09 22.03
N VAL A 538 -56.58 -3.08 21.38
CA VAL A 538 -57.60 -4.01 21.98
C VAL A 538 -57.50 -5.36 21.25
N ALA A 539 -57.85 -6.53 21.82
CA ALA A 539 -57.15 -7.28 22.87
C ALA A 539 -57.87 -8.63 23.09
N ARG A 540 -57.16 -9.77 22.97
CA ARG A 540 -57.66 -11.17 23.18
C ARG A 540 -58.69 -11.62 22.11
N VAL A 541 -58.86 -12.90 21.77
CA VAL A 541 -58.90 -14.13 22.59
C VAL A 541 -58.07 -15.30 22.02
N LEU A 542 -57.54 -16.11 22.96
CA LEU A 542 -57.13 -17.54 22.96
C LEU A 542 -57.30 -18.36 21.65
N LEU A 543 -56.42 -19.32 21.28
CA LEU A 543 -55.84 -20.40 22.10
C LEU A 543 -54.43 -20.90 21.63
N ARG A 544 -53.69 -21.50 22.57
CA ARG A 544 -52.60 -22.51 22.40
C ARG A 544 -53.20 -23.93 22.69
N PRO A 545 -52.51 -25.11 22.56
CA PRO A 545 -51.05 -25.40 22.49
C PRO A 545 -50.64 -26.55 21.51
N SER A 546 -49.39 -27.04 21.63
CA SER A 546 -48.92 -28.47 21.55
C SER A 546 -49.26 -29.39 20.35
N SER A 547 -48.45 -30.37 19.93
CA SER A 547 -47.04 -30.76 20.24
C SER A 547 -46.57 -31.88 19.26
N ALA A 548 -45.32 -32.35 19.42
CA ALA A 548 -44.73 -33.57 18.86
C ALA A 548 -45.56 -34.87 19.15
N PRO A 549 -45.29 -36.08 18.56
CA PRO A 549 -43.97 -36.56 18.11
C PRO A 549 -43.87 -37.53 16.90
N SER A 550 -42.65 -38.07 16.72
CA SER A 550 -42.17 -39.32 16.07
C SER A 550 -43.22 -40.38 15.62
N SER A 551 -42.96 -41.26 14.63
CA SER A 551 -41.71 -41.97 14.31
C SER A 551 -41.64 -42.56 12.87
N ALA A 552 -40.51 -43.18 12.52
CA ALA A 552 -40.27 -44.03 11.32
C ALA A 552 -40.46 -45.54 11.68
N PRO A 553 -40.30 -46.55 10.78
CA PRO A 553 -39.77 -46.49 9.40
C PRO A 553 -40.40 -47.41 8.30
N SER A 554 -39.91 -47.21 7.07
CA SER A 554 -39.62 -48.22 6.00
C SER A 554 -40.72 -48.92 5.16
N ALA A 555 -40.37 -49.01 3.86
CA ALA A 555 -40.63 -50.10 2.89
C ALA A 555 -41.96 -50.19 2.07
N ILE A 556 -41.80 -49.93 0.76
CA ILE A 556 -42.42 -50.62 -0.41
C ILE A 556 -43.95 -50.48 -0.65
N THR A 557 -44.28 -49.73 -1.71
CA THR A 557 -45.24 -50.00 -2.83
C THR A 557 -45.61 -48.62 -3.43
N PHE A 558 -45.02 -48.10 -4.51
CA PHE A 558 -44.83 -48.60 -5.89
C PHE A 558 -46.13 -48.63 -6.73
N ILE A 559 -46.12 -47.93 -7.88
CA ILE A 559 -47.20 -47.82 -8.91
C ILE A 559 -48.49 -47.09 -8.49
N SER A 560 -48.85 -46.02 -9.23
CA SER A 560 -50.23 -45.65 -9.68
C SER A 560 -50.46 -44.18 -10.08
N ARG A 561 -49.44 -43.30 -10.17
CA ARG A 561 -49.60 -41.89 -10.63
C ARG A 561 -48.60 -41.38 -11.68
N MET A 562 -48.12 -42.26 -12.57
CA MET A 562 -47.11 -41.90 -13.59
C MET A 562 -47.40 -42.51 -14.97
N PHE A 563 -48.62 -42.31 -15.52
CA PHE A 563 -49.02 -42.98 -16.78
C PHE A 563 -49.85 -42.15 -17.78
N VAL A 564 -50.12 -40.86 -17.55
CA VAL A 564 -51.04 -40.07 -18.39
C VAL A 564 -50.33 -39.02 -19.27
N SER A 565 -49.08 -38.67 -19.00
CA SER A 565 -48.36 -37.59 -19.73
C SER A 565 -47.45 -38.07 -20.87
N PHE A 566 -47.20 -39.38 -21.03
CA PHE A 566 -46.21 -39.90 -22.00
C PHE A 566 -46.75 -40.05 -23.43
N VAL A 567 -48.07 -40.07 -23.63
CA VAL A 567 -48.69 -40.49 -24.91
C VAL A 567 -48.70 -39.38 -25.99
N ARG A 568 -48.44 -38.11 -25.63
CA ARG A 568 -48.46 -36.97 -26.58
C ARG A 568 -47.11 -36.59 -27.20
N LEU A 569 -46.00 -37.22 -26.81
CA LEU A 569 -44.66 -36.88 -27.34
C LEU A 569 -44.17 -37.84 -28.44
N ALA A 570 -44.73 -39.06 -28.52
CA ALA A 570 -44.26 -40.11 -29.42
C ALA A 570 -44.66 -39.90 -30.90
N THR A 571 -45.70 -39.11 -31.20
CA THR A 571 -46.27 -38.97 -32.55
C THR A 571 -45.55 -37.96 -33.45
N LEU A 572 -44.65 -37.12 -32.91
CA LEU A 572 -43.96 -36.10 -33.71
C LEU A 572 -42.61 -36.55 -34.29
N LEU A 573 -42.05 -37.67 -33.81
CA LEU A 573 -40.72 -38.16 -34.18
C LEU A 573 -40.69 -39.12 -35.38
N GLY A 574 -41.85 -39.53 -35.91
CA GLY A 574 -41.92 -40.47 -37.04
C GLY A 574 -41.76 -39.86 -38.43
N ALA A 575 -41.80 -38.53 -38.56
CA ALA A 575 -42.09 -37.86 -39.84
C ALA A 575 -40.87 -37.26 -40.60
N LEU A 576 -39.66 -37.28 -40.03
CA LEU A 576 -38.46 -36.67 -40.63
C LEU A 576 -37.37 -37.67 -41.08
N SER A 577 -37.62 -38.98 -41.00
CA SER A 577 -36.61 -40.01 -41.24
C SER A 577 -36.60 -40.61 -42.65
N LEU A 578 -37.37 -40.06 -43.60
CA LEU A 578 -37.65 -40.67 -44.91
C LEU A 578 -37.52 -39.67 -46.08
N LEU A 579 -36.33 -39.10 -46.28
CA LEU A 579 -35.97 -38.43 -47.55
C LEU A 579 -34.44 -38.31 -47.75
N ALA A 580 -33.71 -39.43 -47.63
CA ALA A 580 -32.25 -39.49 -47.81
C ALA A 580 -31.79 -40.84 -48.40
N ALA A 581 -31.96 -41.05 -49.71
CA ALA A 581 -31.61 -42.31 -50.39
C ALA A 581 -31.27 -42.17 -51.89
N ALA A 582 -30.08 -41.64 -52.19
CA ALA A 582 -29.29 -41.72 -53.45
C ALA A 582 -28.06 -40.79 -53.28
N SER A 583 -26.81 -41.09 -53.66
CA SER A 583 -26.17 -42.25 -54.32
C SER A 583 -24.67 -42.34 -53.87
N PRO A 584 -23.83 -43.32 -54.30
CA PRO A 584 -22.84 -43.96 -53.39
C PRO A 584 -21.37 -43.43 -53.35
N VAL A 585 -20.54 -44.16 -52.57
CA VAL A 585 -19.24 -43.83 -51.92
C VAL A 585 -18.07 -44.69 -52.48
N PRO A 586 -16.82 -44.16 -52.59
CA PRO A 586 -15.65 -44.63 -51.80
C PRO A 586 -14.61 -43.52 -51.45
N SER A 587 -13.65 -43.63 -50.51
CA SER A 587 -13.39 -44.57 -49.39
C SER A 587 -12.37 -43.97 -48.38
N HIS A 588 -12.44 -44.37 -47.09
CA HIS A 588 -11.51 -44.25 -45.92
C HIS A 588 -10.24 -43.34 -45.95
N SER A 589 -9.79 -42.69 -44.86
CA SER A 589 -9.76 -43.20 -43.47
C SER A 589 -9.74 -42.14 -42.32
N HIS A 590 -10.39 -42.51 -41.21
CA HIS A 590 -10.27 -42.08 -39.79
C HIS A 590 -9.54 -40.80 -39.34
N TYR A 591 -10.29 -39.94 -38.65
CA TYR A 591 -9.86 -39.30 -37.38
C TYR A 591 -11.01 -39.35 -36.35
N GLY A 592 -10.69 -39.31 -35.05
CA GLY A 592 -11.66 -39.60 -33.97
C GLY A 592 -12.58 -38.43 -33.60
N SER A 593 -13.90 -38.60 -33.76
CA SER A 593 -14.91 -37.58 -33.38
C SER A 593 -15.67 -37.96 -32.09
N SER A 594 -15.77 -37.01 -31.17
CA SER A 594 -16.62 -37.14 -29.97
C SER A 594 -18.08 -36.90 -30.31
N ARG A 595 -18.96 -37.88 -29.99
CA ARG A 595 -20.37 -37.95 -30.42
C ARG A 595 -21.30 -36.82 -29.91
N ARG A 596 -20.81 -35.76 -29.26
CA ARG A 596 -21.65 -34.69 -28.69
C ARG A 596 -22.01 -33.55 -29.65
N GLY A 597 -21.27 -33.34 -30.75
CA GLY A 597 -21.44 -32.14 -31.60
C GLY A 597 -22.79 -32.02 -32.32
N ILE A 598 -23.40 -33.12 -32.74
CA ILE A 598 -24.54 -33.12 -33.67
C ILE A 598 -25.88 -32.73 -33.00
N LEU A 599 -26.04 -32.99 -31.70
CA LEU A 599 -27.31 -32.78 -30.99
C LEU A 599 -27.65 -31.30 -30.72
N CYS A 600 -26.65 -30.41 -30.77
CA CYS A 600 -26.83 -29.00 -30.41
C CYS A 600 -27.42 -28.11 -31.53
N LEU A 601 -27.70 -28.68 -32.71
CA LEU A 601 -28.31 -27.98 -33.84
C LEU A 601 -29.86 -27.89 -33.76
N LEU A 602 -30.49 -28.58 -32.82
CA LEU A 602 -31.96 -28.60 -32.67
C LEU A 602 -32.46 -27.48 -31.76
N PRO A 603 -33.48 -26.68 -32.15
CA PRO A 603 -33.93 -25.49 -31.40
C PRO A 603 -34.31 -25.76 -29.94
N ILE A 604 -34.91 -26.91 -29.65
CA ILE A 604 -35.36 -27.31 -28.30
C ILE A 604 -34.17 -27.69 -27.39
N ILE A 605 -33.04 -28.12 -27.97
CA ILE A 605 -31.86 -28.57 -27.23
C ILE A 605 -30.88 -27.40 -26.94
N LYS A 606 -31.06 -26.22 -27.55
CA LYS A 606 -30.24 -25.01 -27.26
C LYS A 606 -30.17 -24.62 -25.78
N VAL A 607 -31.17 -24.98 -24.97
CA VAL A 607 -31.16 -24.75 -23.51
C VAL A 607 -30.19 -25.69 -22.78
N LEU A 608 -30.10 -26.96 -23.22
CA LEU A 608 -29.21 -27.99 -22.67
C LEU A 608 -27.83 -28.03 -23.33
N CYS A 609 -27.67 -27.36 -24.47
CA CYS A 609 -26.39 -27.11 -25.15
C CYS A 609 -25.84 -25.69 -24.91
N ARG A 610 -26.30 -24.98 -23.87
CA ARG A 610 -25.47 -23.90 -23.32
C ARG A 610 -24.13 -24.51 -22.91
N LYS A 611 -23.01 -23.84 -23.23
CA LYS A 611 -21.81 -24.03 -22.43
C LYS A 611 -22.20 -23.59 -21.02
N ASP A 612 -22.18 -24.50 -20.06
CA ASP A 612 -22.15 -24.11 -18.66
C ASP A 612 -20.83 -23.35 -18.44
N ILE A 613 -20.94 -22.03 -18.40
CA ILE A 613 -19.87 -21.14 -17.98
C ILE A 613 -19.81 -21.27 -16.46
N GLY A 614 -19.19 -22.36 -16.01
CA GLY A 614 -19.17 -22.76 -14.61
C GLY A 614 -18.61 -21.67 -13.71
N GLY A 615 -19.18 -21.59 -12.51
CA GLY A 615 -18.56 -20.87 -11.40
C GLY A 615 -17.20 -21.49 -11.09
N VAL A 616 -16.23 -20.63 -10.76
CA VAL A 616 -14.89 -21.01 -10.35
C VAL A 616 -14.76 -20.66 -8.88
N ASP A 617 -14.60 -21.65 -8.02
CA ASP A 617 -14.55 -21.44 -6.57
C ASP A 617 -13.13 -21.62 -6.05
N ILE A 618 -12.59 -20.57 -5.43
CA ILE A 618 -11.24 -20.57 -4.84
C ILE A 618 -11.36 -20.19 -3.35
N ASN A 619 -10.82 -21.02 -2.45
CA ASN A 619 -10.88 -20.72 -1.02
C ASN A 619 -9.81 -19.69 -0.62
N THR A 620 -10.25 -18.57 -0.05
CA THR A 620 -9.40 -17.46 0.41
C THR A 620 -9.48 -17.31 1.94
N PRO A 621 -8.53 -16.60 2.58
CA PRO A 621 -8.63 -16.26 4.00
C PRO A 621 -9.84 -15.41 4.40
N LEU A 622 -10.63 -14.91 3.42
CA LEU A 622 -11.83 -14.08 3.62
C LEU A 622 -13.13 -14.81 3.24
N GLY A 623 -13.05 -16.10 2.90
CA GLY A 623 -14.17 -16.91 2.39
C GLY A 623 -13.94 -17.47 0.99
N THR A 624 -14.92 -18.17 0.45
CA THR A 624 -14.87 -18.74 -0.91
C THR A 624 -15.06 -17.63 -1.95
N ALA A 625 -14.06 -17.46 -2.80
CA ALA A 625 -14.11 -16.57 -3.95
C ALA A 625 -14.83 -17.25 -5.11
N HIS A 626 -16.08 -16.84 -5.34
CA HIS A 626 -16.86 -17.22 -6.51
C HIS A 626 -16.48 -16.35 -7.72
N GLY A 627 -16.07 -16.98 -8.82
CA GLY A 627 -15.66 -16.32 -10.06
C GLY A 627 -16.33 -16.89 -11.31
N LEU A 628 -16.11 -16.22 -12.43
CA LEU A 628 -16.63 -16.55 -13.76
C LEU A 628 -15.52 -17.12 -14.64
N GLN A 629 -15.69 -18.32 -15.19
CA GLN A 629 -14.74 -18.89 -16.15
C GLN A 629 -14.86 -18.19 -17.51
N LEU A 630 -13.91 -17.33 -17.88
CA LEU A 630 -13.99 -16.57 -19.15
C LEU A 630 -13.59 -17.40 -20.38
N SER A 631 -12.64 -18.33 -20.23
CA SER A 631 -12.21 -19.22 -21.30
C SER A 631 -11.69 -20.56 -20.73
N SER A 632 -11.25 -21.50 -21.54
CA SER A 632 -10.53 -22.69 -21.04
C SER A 632 -9.17 -22.36 -20.37
N THR A 633 -8.69 -21.12 -20.50
CA THR A 633 -7.37 -20.68 -20.04
C THR A 633 -7.39 -19.43 -19.15
N SER A 634 -8.57 -18.91 -18.79
CA SER A 634 -8.72 -17.72 -17.94
C SER A 634 -10.03 -17.66 -17.14
N SER A 635 -9.96 -17.03 -15.96
CA SER A 635 -11.09 -16.84 -15.03
C SER A 635 -11.09 -15.40 -14.50
N ARG A 636 -12.26 -14.88 -14.09
CA ARG A 636 -12.43 -13.53 -13.52
C ARG A 636 -13.18 -13.58 -12.19
N PHE A 637 -12.67 -12.85 -11.20
CA PHE A 637 -13.27 -12.65 -9.89
C PHE A 637 -13.47 -11.16 -9.66
N VAL A 638 -14.50 -10.77 -8.91
CA VAL A 638 -14.74 -9.37 -8.55
C VAL A 638 -15.02 -9.29 -7.05
N VAL A 639 -14.32 -8.42 -6.33
CA VAL A 639 -14.38 -8.38 -4.86
C VAL A 639 -14.18 -6.98 -4.31
N LYS A 640 -14.93 -6.64 -3.26
CA LYS A 640 -14.75 -5.41 -2.47
C LYS A 640 -13.48 -5.52 -1.63
N TYR A 641 -12.56 -4.56 -1.76
CA TYR A 641 -11.31 -4.55 -0.98
C TYR A 641 -11.36 -3.61 0.23
N ALA A 642 -12.27 -2.64 0.23
CA ALA A 642 -12.46 -1.71 1.33
C ALA A 642 -13.90 -1.14 1.40
N SER A 643 -14.25 -0.55 2.54
CA SER A 643 -15.37 0.37 2.72
C SER A 643 -14.82 1.73 3.14
N ALA A 644 -15.49 2.82 2.79
CA ALA A 644 -15.19 4.15 3.31
C ALA A 644 -16.48 4.95 3.50
N THR A 645 -16.52 5.80 4.52
CA THR A 645 -17.46 6.94 4.56
C THR A 645 -16.97 8.03 3.61
N ARG A 646 -17.85 8.96 3.22
CA ARG A 646 -17.44 10.08 2.36
C ARG A 646 -16.31 10.88 3.01
N TRP A 647 -15.19 11.03 2.30
CA TRP A 647 -13.92 11.59 2.77
C TRP A 647 -13.24 10.87 3.95
N GLY A 648 -13.72 9.69 4.35
CA GLY A 648 -13.08 8.85 5.37
C GLY A 648 -11.90 8.03 4.83
N LEU A 649 -11.09 7.48 5.73
CA LEU A 649 -10.03 6.53 5.37
C LEU A 649 -10.62 5.20 4.86
N PRO A 650 -9.97 4.50 3.91
CA PRO A 650 -10.45 3.23 3.37
C PRO A 650 -10.19 2.07 4.35
N VAL A 651 -11.25 1.60 5.01
CA VAL A 651 -11.23 0.45 5.93
C VAL A 651 -11.23 -0.84 5.13
N LYS A 652 -10.15 -1.63 5.23
CA LYS A 652 -9.98 -2.88 4.47
C LYS A 652 -11.10 -3.89 4.76
N ALA A 653 -11.63 -4.53 3.72
CA ALA A 653 -12.65 -5.55 3.83
C ALA A 653 -12.12 -6.83 4.52
N THR A 654 -12.98 -7.44 5.35
CA THR A 654 -12.68 -8.62 6.18
C THR A 654 -13.41 -9.89 5.73
N SER A 655 -14.22 -9.81 4.66
CA SER A 655 -14.94 -10.93 4.07
C SER A 655 -15.02 -10.78 2.55
N TRP A 656 -15.22 -11.90 1.84
CA TRP A 656 -15.36 -11.91 0.39
C TRP A 656 -16.75 -11.41 -0.04
N VAL A 657 -16.84 -10.16 -0.47
CA VAL A 657 -18.09 -9.51 -0.91
C VAL A 657 -18.01 -9.17 -2.40
N ILE A 658 -18.97 -9.65 -3.19
CA ILE A 658 -19.07 -9.40 -4.64
C ILE A 658 -20.24 -8.43 -4.94
N PRO A 659 -20.13 -7.56 -5.97
CA PRO A 659 -21.08 -6.48 -6.17
C PRO A 659 -22.49 -7.01 -6.46
N GLY A 660 -23.45 -6.67 -5.60
CA GLY A 660 -24.84 -7.11 -5.73
C GLY A 660 -25.05 -8.63 -5.76
N ASN A 661 -24.14 -9.39 -5.14
CA ASN A 661 -24.12 -10.86 -5.05
C ASN A 661 -24.24 -11.61 -6.41
N ASP A 662 -23.60 -11.09 -7.46
CA ASP A 662 -23.65 -11.65 -8.82
C ASP A 662 -22.25 -11.66 -9.48
N ILE A 663 -21.73 -12.84 -9.80
CA ILE A 663 -20.40 -13.04 -10.42
C ILE A 663 -20.27 -12.44 -11.83
N ASN A 664 -21.39 -12.13 -12.48
CA ASN A 664 -21.41 -11.52 -13.80
C ASN A 664 -21.12 -10.01 -13.72
N LYS A 665 -21.44 -9.36 -12.59
CA LYS A 665 -21.26 -7.91 -12.41
C LYS A 665 -19.79 -7.55 -12.26
N MET A 666 -19.42 -6.47 -12.95
CA MET A 666 -18.14 -5.78 -12.78
C MET A 666 -18.18 -4.84 -11.55
N PRO A 667 -17.04 -4.29 -11.11
CA PRO A 667 -17.01 -3.18 -10.16
C PRO A 667 -18.00 -2.06 -10.53
N PRO A 668 -18.82 -1.55 -9.58
CA PRO A 668 -19.57 -0.32 -9.79
C PRO A 668 -18.59 0.85 -9.93
N MET A 669 -18.93 1.85 -10.74
CA MET A 669 -18.08 3.03 -10.93
C MET A 669 -18.03 3.88 -9.65
N CYS A 670 -16.92 4.57 -9.39
CA CYS A 670 -16.93 5.66 -8.40
C CYS A 670 -17.69 6.88 -8.97
N PRO A 671 -18.23 7.77 -8.12
CA PRO A 671 -19.08 8.87 -8.58
C PRO A 671 -18.34 9.80 -9.54
N GLN A 672 -18.92 10.02 -10.71
CA GLN A 672 -18.33 10.80 -11.80
C GLN A 672 -19.42 11.38 -12.72
N THR A 673 -19.05 12.40 -13.49
CA THR A 673 -19.93 13.00 -14.51
C THR A 673 -19.89 12.19 -15.81
N GLY A 674 -20.86 12.41 -16.71
CA GLY A 674 -20.89 11.79 -18.03
C GLY A 674 -21.43 10.34 -18.08
N VAL A 675 -21.87 9.79 -16.96
CA VAL A 675 -22.53 8.47 -16.87
C VAL A 675 -23.87 8.57 -16.13
N ASP A 676 -24.76 7.61 -16.32
CA ASP A 676 -26.03 7.56 -15.60
C ASP A 676 -25.84 7.31 -14.09
N ALA A 677 -26.69 7.91 -13.26
CA ALA A 677 -26.58 7.84 -11.80
C ALA A 677 -26.77 6.43 -11.21
N SER A 678 -27.33 5.48 -11.97
CA SER A 678 -27.39 4.05 -11.59
C SER A 678 -26.10 3.28 -11.88
N SER A 679 -25.14 3.86 -12.60
CA SER A 679 -23.87 3.22 -13.00
C SER A 679 -22.75 3.39 -11.96
N TYR A 680 -22.88 4.35 -11.03
CA TYR A 680 -21.90 4.62 -9.97
C TYR A 680 -22.45 4.38 -8.56
N SER A 681 -21.54 4.30 -7.59
CA SER A 681 -21.83 4.24 -6.15
C SER A 681 -20.69 4.90 -5.37
N GLU A 682 -20.95 5.45 -4.18
CA GLU A 682 -19.86 5.77 -3.24
C GLU A 682 -19.23 4.49 -2.65
N ASP A 683 -19.98 3.38 -2.62
CA ASP A 683 -19.42 2.05 -2.39
C ASP A 683 -18.83 1.48 -3.70
N CYS A 684 -17.66 2.01 -4.08
CA CYS A 684 -16.96 1.66 -5.32
C CYS A 684 -15.60 0.98 -5.13
N LEU A 685 -15.12 0.75 -3.90
CA LEU A 685 -13.77 0.22 -3.63
C LEU A 685 -13.65 -1.31 -3.88
N TYR A 686 -13.65 -1.69 -5.16
CA TYR A 686 -13.61 -3.06 -5.66
C TYR A 686 -12.38 -3.32 -6.56
N LEU A 687 -12.01 -4.60 -6.68
CA LEU A 687 -11.03 -5.15 -7.62
C LEU A 687 -11.74 -6.03 -8.65
N ALA A 688 -11.31 -5.96 -9.91
CA ALA A 688 -11.52 -7.02 -10.90
C ALA A 688 -10.21 -7.81 -11.05
N ILE A 689 -10.25 -9.11 -10.74
CA ILE A 689 -9.07 -9.98 -10.69
C ILE A 689 -9.19 -11.02 -11.80
N TYR A 690 -8.22 -11.04 -12.71
CA TYR A 690 -8.14 -11.97 -13.84
C TYR A 690 -6.96 -12.92 -13.63
N THR A 691 -7.23 -14.22 -13.74
CA THR A 691 -6.22 -15.27 -13.53
C THR A 691 -6.05 -16.13 -14.78
N PRO A 692 -4.85 -16.68 -15.05
CA PRO A 692 -4.71 -17.82 -15.94
C PRO A 692 -5.42 -19.05 -15.32
N ALA A 693 -5.75 -20.06 -16.14
CA ALA A 693 -6.37 -21.27 -15.63
C ALA A 693 -5.40 -22.10 -14.77
N PRO A 694 -5.89 -22.78 -13.70
CA PRO A 694 -5.03 -23.58 -12.82
C PRO A 694 -4.19 -24.67 -13.51
N SER A 695 -4.64 -25.17 -14.66
CA SER A 695 -3.94 -26.17 -15.48
C SER A 695 -2.72 -25.64 -16.25
N VAL A 696 -2.41 -24.33 -16.16
CA VAL A 696 -1.36 -23.66 -16.94
C VAL A 696 -0.10 -23.34 -16.11
N SER A 697 -0.17 -23.30 -14.78
CA SER A 697 0.98 -22.93 -13.93
C SER A 697 1.53 -24.07 -13.09
N LEU A 698 2.87 -24.20 -13.10
CA LEU A 698 3.66 -25.12 -12.27
C LEU A 698 4.26 -24.42 -11.03
N GLY A 699 3.83 -23.20 -10.70
CA GLY A 699 4.33 -22.46 -9.53
C GLY A 699 3.73 -21.05 -9.36
N PRO A 700 4.24 -20.25 -8.41
CA PRO A 700 3.76 -18.90 -8.16
C PRO A 700 3.96 -17.96 -9.36
N VAL A 701 2.89 -17.28 -9.77
CA VAL A 701 2.89 -16.33 -10.90
C VAL A 701 3.02 -14.88 -10.42
N PRO A 702 3.68 -13.98 -11.17
CA PRO A 702 3.72 -12.57 -10.79
C PRO A 702 2.32 -11.93 -10.85
N ILE A 703 2.21 -10.72 -10.29
CA ILE A 703 0.96 -9.96 -10.22
C ILE A 703 1.19 -8.58 -10.85
N VAL A 704 0.25 -8.09 -11.66
CA VAL A 704 0.15 -6.67 -12.02
C VAL A 704 -1.14 -6.08 -11.50
N MET A 705 -1.05 -4.91 -10.85
CA MET A 705 -2.20 -4.09 -10.47
C MET A 705 -2.26 -2.86 -11.38
N TRP A 706 -3.30 -2.76 -12.19
CA TRP A 706 -3.55 -1.68 -13.14
C TRP A 706 -4.50 -0.62 -12.57
N VAL A 707 -4.04 0.63 -12.59
CA VAL A 707 -4.75 1.82 -12.16
C VAL A 707 -5.21 2.61 -13.40
N HIS A 708 -6.52 2.82 -13.54
CA HIS A 708 -7.07 3.49 -14.72
C HIS A 708 -6.82 5.01 -14.72
N GLY A 709 -6.80 5.60 -15.93
CA GLY A 709 -6.75 7.05 -16.16
C GLY A 709 -8.10 7.75 -15.95
N GLY A 710 -8.24 8.95 -16.54
CA GLY A 710 -9.45 9.77 -16.50
C GLY A 710 -9.34 11.12 -15.76
N SER A 711 -8.16 11.77 -15.79
CA SER A 711 -7.87 13.05 -15.10
C SER A 711 -8.35 13.11 -13.64
N PHE A 712 -8.29 11.98 -12.94
CA PHE A 712 -8.86 11.75 -11.59
C PHE A 712 -10.37 11.97 -11.42
N VAL A 713 -11.12 12.41 -12.44
CA VAL A 713 -12.54 12.82 -12.32
C VAL A 713 -13.52 11.84 -12.97
N VAL A 714 -13.03 10.99 -13.86
CA VAL A 714 -13.77 9.90 -14.54
C VAL A 714 -12.92 8.63 -14.57
N GLY A 715 -13.48 7.54 -15.07
CA GLY A 715 -12.79 6.26 -15.29
C GLY A 715 -13.33 5.13 -14.42
N SER A 716 -12.96 3.90 -14.77
CA SER A 716 -13.38 2.70 -14.04
C SER A 716 -12.53 1.47 -14.42
N ALA A 717 -12.35 0.54 -13.50
CA ALA A 717 -11.89 -0.84 -13.71
C ALA A 717 -12.87 -1.69 -14.56
N SER A 718 -14.07 -1.18 -14.82
CA SER A 718 -15.03 -1.68 -15.82
C SER A 718 -14.97 -0.93 -17.16
N GLY A 719 -13.97 -0.06 -17.35
CA GLY A 719 -13.73 0.70 -18.58
C GLY A 719 -13.37 -0.18 -19.78
N SER A 720 -13.56 0.37 -20.99
CA SER A 720 -13.31 -0.35 -22.24
C SER A 720 -11.85 -0.79 -22.35
N GLY A 721 -11.60 -1.93 -23.00
CA GLY A 721 -10.26 -2.48 -23.18
C GLY A 721 -9.60 -3.09 -21.93
N LEU A 722 -10.05 -2.76 -20.71
CA LEU A 722 -9.43 -3.22 -19.46
C LEU A 722 -9.77 -4.67 -19.05
N ASP A 723 -10.23 -5.51 -19.98
CA ASP A 723 -10.39 -6.94 -19.71
C ASP A 723 -9.01 -7.62 -19.62
N GLY A 724 -8.57 -7.84 -18.38
CA GLY A 724 -7.27 -8.45 -18.09
C GLY A 724 -7.10 -9.91 -18.54
N ALA A 725 -8.14 -10.57 -19.06
CA ALA A 725 -8.07 -12.00 -19.38
C ALA A 725 -7.11 -12.33 -20.53
N ALA A 726 -6.86 -11.41 -21.47
CA ALA A 726 -5.86 -11.60 -22.52
C ALA A 726 -4.43 -11.43 -21.99
N LEU A 727 -4.15 -10.29 -21.33
CA LEU A 727 -2.88 -10.00 -20.67
C LEU A 727 -2.48 -11.08 -19.64
N ALA A 728 -3.41 -11.55 -18.81
CA ALA A 728 -3.14 -12.58 -17.79
C ALA A 728 -2.67 -13.92 -18.40
N ARG A 729 -3.21 -14.29 -19.57
CA ARG A 729 -2.83 -15.50 -20.32
C ARG A 729 -1.47 -15.37 -20.98
N SER A 730 -1.24 -14.31 -21.75
CA SER A 730 0.01 -14.15 -22.52
C SER A 730 1.24 -13.91 -21.64
N THR A 731 1.05 -13.24 -20.50
CA THR A 731 2.13 -13.01 -19.53
C THR A 731 2.31 -14.15 -18.51
N ASN A 732 1.34 -15.06 -18.42
CA ASN A 732 1.14 -15.98 -17.29
C ASN A 732 1.32 -15.26 -15.94
N SER A 733 0.38 -14.36 -15.63
CA SER A 733 0.35 -13.52 -14.43
C SER A 733 -1.08 -13.27 -13.96
N ILE A 734 -1.27 -12.89 -12.69
CA ILE A 734 -2.55 -12.33 -12.24
C ILE A 734 -2.62 -10.86 -12.65
N VAL A 735 -3.69 -10.46 -13.32
CA VAL A 735 -3.98 -9.06 -13.64
C VAL A 735 -5.10 -8.59 -12.72
N VAL A 736 -4.85 -7.56 -11.93
CA VAL A 736 -5.82 -6.89 -11.06
C VAL A 736 -6.10 -5.51 -11.63
N VAL A 737 -7.36 -5.15 -11.82
CA VAL A 737 -7.78 -3.78 -12.19
C VAL A 737 -8.53 -3.20 -10.98
N VAL A 738 -8.09 -2.04 -10.49
CA VAL A 738 -8.51 -1.48 -9.20
C VAL A 738 -9.34 -0.20 -9.37
N GLN A 739 -10.46 -0.13 -8.64
CA GLN A 739 -11.20 1.13 -8.42
C GLN A 739 -10.57 1.96 -7.31
N TYR A 740 -10.55 3.28 -7.46
CA TYR A 740 -10.15 4.25 -6.44
C TYR A 740 -11.07 5.47 -6.48
N ARG A 741 -11.24 6.20 -5.37
CA ARG A 741 -12.16 7.36 -5.34
C ARG A 741 -11.72 8.48 -6.28
N LEU A 742 -12.70 9.08 -6.96
CA LEU A 742 -12.49 10.12 -7.96
C LEU A 742 -12.83 11.52 -7.45
N GLY A 743 -12.21 12.50 -8.07
CA GLY A 743 -12.55 13.91 -7.98
C GLY A 743 -12.60 14.44 -6.56
N VAL A 744 -13.62 15.24 -6.25
CA VAL A 744 -13.78 15.88 -4.94
C VAL A 744 -14.07 14.89 -3.81
N PHE A 745 -14.49 13.66 -4.12
CA PHE A 745 -14.67 12.58 -3.13
C PHE A 745 -13.33 11.97 -2.67
N GLY A 746 -12.28 12.08 -3.50
CA GLY A 746 -10.93 11.59 -3.19
C GLY A 746 -9.91 12.68 -2.83
N LEU A 747 -9.93 13.82 -3.52
CA LEU A 747 -8.81 14.77 -3.53
C LEU A 747 -9.06 16.08 -2.78
N THR A 748 -10.31 16.40 -2.44
CA THR A 748 -10.66 17.63 -1.67
C THR A 748 -11.59 17.30 -0.49
N PRO A 749 -11.12 16.56 0.53
CA PRO A 749 -11.84 16.43 1.79
C PRO A 749 -12.07 17.82 2.43
N PRO A 750 -13.05 17.99 3.33
CA PRO A 750 -13.18 19.20 4.15
C PRO A 750 -11.90 19.49 4.95
N THR A 751 -11.62 20.76 5.25
CA THR A 751 -10.36 21.16 5.91
C THR A 751 -10.14 20.55 7.30
N SER A 752 -11.22 20.27 8.04
CA SER A 752 -11.18 19.54 9.31
C SER A 752 -10.84 18.05 9.17
N LEU A 753 -10.88 17.51 7.95
CA LEU A 753 -10.43 16.16 7.59
C LEU A 753 -9.11 16.18 6.81
N ASN A 754 -8.26 17.21 6.95
CA ASN A 754 -6.97 17.30 6.23
C ASN A 754 -5.99 16.15 6.53
N ALA A 755 -6.15 15.42 7.64
CA ALA A 755 -5.41 14.19 7.90
C ALA A 755 -5.74 13.05 6.90
N ASN A 756 -6.92 13.12 6.27
CA ASN A 756 -7.39 12.22 5.22
C ASN A 756 -6.94 12.71 3.83
N SER A 757 -5.73 13.24 3.73
CA SER A 757 -5.10 13.66 2.47
C SER A 757 -5.02 12.54 1.44
N ASN A 758 -4.96 12.89 0.15
CA ASN A 758 -4.56 11.98 -0.93
C ASN A 758 -5.30 10.61 -0.94
N LEU A 759 -6.62 10.60 -0.72
CA LEU A 759 -7.40 9.36 -0.58
C LEU A 759 -7.21 8.34 -1.73
N PRO A 760 -7.06 8.73 -3.02
CA PRO A 760 -6.77 7.77 -4.09
C PRO A 760 -5.49 6.94 -3.85
N VAL A 761 -4.47 7.54 -3.24
CA VAL A 761 -3.21 6.86 -2.91
C VAL A 761 -3.40 5.92 -1.72
N ARG A 762 -4.23 6.32 -0.75
CA ARG A 762 -4.63 5.48 0.39
C ARG A 762 -5.51 4.30 -0.05
N ASP A 763 -6.42 4.52 -0.99
CA ASP A 763 -7.26 3.51 -1.61
C ASP A 763 -6.39 2.43 -2.29
N LEU A 764 -5.40 2.85 -3.09
CA LEU A 764 -4.41 1.94 -3.69
C LEU A 764 -3.54 1.21 -2.65
N ILE A 765 -3.15 1.85 -1.55
CA ILE A 765 -2.42 1.20 -0.46
C ILE A 765 -3.28 0.10 0.20
N THR A 766 -4.55 0.37 0.50
CA THR A 766 -5.47 -0.63 1.05
C THR A 766 -5.77 -1.74 0.03
N ALA A 767 -5.91 -1.42 -1.26
CA ALA A 767 -6.05 -2.40 -2.35
C ALA A 767 -4.84 -3.34 -2.44
N LEU A 768 -3.62 -2.81 -2.30
CA LEU A 768 -2.39 -3.59 -2.27
C LEU A 768 -2.29 -4.46 -1.01
N GLN A 769 -2.59 -3.91 0.18
CA GLN A 769 -2.63 -4.67 1.44
C GLN A 769 -3.65 -5.83 1.39
N PHE A 770 -4.83 -5.60 0.82
CA PHE A 770 -5.86 -6.61 0.57
C PHE A 770 -5.37 -7.67 -0.43
N SER A 771 -4.84 -7.24 -1.57
CA SER A 771 -4.30 -8.12 -2.61
C SER A 771 -3.19 -9.04 -2.08
N ARG A 772 -2.31 -8.53 -1.22
CA ARG A 772 -1.26 -9.32 -0.56
C ARG A 772 -1.80 -10.40 0.39
N GLN A 773 -3.03 -10.24 0.90
CA GLN A 773 -3.70 -11.22 1.75
C GLN A 773 -4.46 -12.29 0.96
N ILE A 774 -5.10 -11.92 -0.17
CA ILE A 774 -5.94 -12.85 -0.94
C ILE A 774 -5.25 -13.54 -2.11
N LEU A 775 -4.35 -12.87 -2.84
CA LEU A 775 -3.80 -13.39 -4.10
C LEU A 775 -2.93 -14.66 -4.00
N PRO A 776 -2.31 -15.01 -2.86
CA PRO A 776 -1.68 -16.33 -2.70
C PRO A 776 -2.64 -17.51 -2.96
N SER A 777 -3.93 -17.41 -2.61
CA SER A 777 -4.94 -18.44 -2.93
C SER A 777 -5.19 -18.63 -4.44
N PHE A 778 -4.82 -17.64 -5.25
CA PHE A 778 -4.93 -17.66 -6.71
C PHE A 778 -3.58 -18.02 -7.38
N GLY A 779 -2.58 -18.42 -6.59
CA GLY A 779 -1.21 -18.70 -7.06
C GLY A 779 -0.32 -17.47 -7.22
N GLY A 780 -0.72 -16.31 -6.70
CA GLY A 780 -0.02 -15.04 -6.85
C GLY A 780 1.22 -14.88 -5.96
N ASP A 781 2.36 -14.59 -6.57
CA ASP A 781 3.61 -14.24 -5.90
C ASP A 781 3.61 -12.78 -5.43
N VAL A 782 3.27 -12.59 -4.15
CA VAL A 782 3.23 -11.27 -3.50
C VAL A 782 4.61 -10.62 -3.32
N SER A 783 5.72 -11.29 -3.66
CA SER A 783 7.04 -10.65 -3.79
C SER A 783 7.27 -10.00 -5.16
N LYS A 784 6.40 -10.29 -6.14
CA LYS A 784 6.47 -9.81 -7.54
C LYS A 784 5.18 -9.08 -7.97
N ILE A 785 4.67 -8.20 -7.10
CA ILE A 785 3.60 -7.26 -7.46
C ILE A 785 4.22 -6.09 -8.24
N THR A 786 3.73 -5.87 -9.46
CA THR A 786 3.99 -4.70 -10.29
C THR A 786 2.79 -3.78 -10.19
N VAL A 787 3.00 -2.48 -9.93
CA VAL A 787 1.93 -1.48 -10.05
C VAL A 787 2.08 -0.76 -11.39
N ALA A 788 0.99 -0.63 -12.13
CA ALA A 788 0.96 -0.06 -13.47
C ALA A 788 -0.24 0.89 -13.60
N GLY A 789 -0.13 1.92 -14.44
CA GLY A 789 -1.27 2.80 -14.69
C GLY A 789 -1.00 3.81 -15.79
N GLN A 790 -2.09 4.34 -16.34
CA GLN A 790 -2.09 5.25 -17.49
C GLN A 790 -2.72 6.60 -17.14
N SER A 791 -2.21 7.70 -17.70
CA SER A 791 -2.70 9.06 -17.45
C SER A 791 -2.65 9.42 -15.96
N SER A 792 -3.77 9.88 -15.36
CA SER A 792 -3.88 10.09 -13.90
C SER A 792 -3.59 8.82 -13.09
N GLY A 793 -3.83 7.63 -13.64
CA GLY A 793 -3.41 6.36 -13.04
C GLY A 793 -1.89 6.19 -13.03
N GLY A 794 -1.20 6.66 -14.08
CA GLY A 794 0.26 6.76 -14.13
C GLY A 794 0.80 7.75 -13.08
N GLN A 795 0.13 8.89 -12.93
CA GLN A 795 0.43 9.86 -11.86
C GLN A 795 0.18 9.31 -10.45
N LEU A 796 -0.77 8.37 -10.27
CA LEU A 796 -0.92 7.60 -9.02
C LEU A 796 0.21 6.57 -8.82
N ILE A 797 0.77 5.98 -9.89
CA ILE A 797 1.99 5.16 -9.77
C ILE A 797 3.17 6.03 -9.34
N ARG A 798 3.33 7.23 -9.91
CA ARG A 798 4.31 8.22 -9.44
C ARG A 798 4.06 8.62 -7.97
N ALA A 799 2.80 8.77 -7.55
CA ALA A 799 2.47 9.07 -6.15
C ALA A 799 2.79 7.90 -5.19
N LEU A 800 2.62 6.64 -5.61
CA LEU A 800 3.06 5.47 -4.84
C LEU A 800 4.59 5.39 -4.75
N LEU A 801 5.33 5.78 -5.80
CA LEU A 801 6.80 5.93 -5.74
C LEU A 801 7.23 7.08 -4.83
N ALA A 802 6.38 8.10 -4.62
CA ALA A 802 6.59 9.18 -3.65
C ALA A 802 6.17 8.85 -2.21
N THR A 803 5.66 7.64 -1.94
CA THR A 803 5.05 7.23 -0.67
C THR A 803 5.81 6.08 0.01
N PRO A 804 6.74 6.34 0.94
CA PRO A 804 7.58 5.30 1.55
C PRO A 804 6.82 4.17 2.27
N SER A 805 5.67 4.48 2.89
CA SER A 805 4.82 3.48 3.54
C SER A 805 4.26 2.42 2.57
N ALA A 806 4.26 2.68 1.26
CA ALA A 806 3.85 1.73 0.23
C ALA A 806 5.00 0.82 -0.27
N TYR A 807 6.26 1.13 0.04
CA TYR A 807 7.45 0.49 -0.58
C TYR A 807 7.64 -1.00 -0.30
N SER A 808 6.96 -1.54 0.72
CA SER A 808 6.94 -2.98 1.05
C SER A 808 5.82 -3.74 0.34
N LEU A 809 4.88 -3.03 -0.29
CA LEU A 809 3.67 -3.61 -0.87
C LEU A 809 3.85 -4.05 -2.33
N PHE A 810 4.71 -3.36 -3.08
CA PHE A 810 5.00 -3.62 -4.50
C PHE A 810 6.51 -3.65 -4.79
N LYS A 811 6.89 -4.26 -5.91
CA LYS A 811 8.28 -4.56 -6.29
C LYS A 811 8.77 -3.78 -7.50
N TYR A 812 7.89 -3.57 -8.48
CA TYR A 812 8.18 -2.90 -9.75
C TYR A 812 7.07 -1.90 -10.08
N ALA A 813 7.35 -0.90 -10.91
CA ALA A 813 6.38 0.11 -11.34
C ALA A 813 6.38 0.29 -12.87
N ALA A 814 5.24 0.66 -13.45
CA ALA A 814 5.11 1.06 -14.85
C ALA A 814 4.19 2.28 -14.99
N ILE A 815 4.68 3.31 -15.65
CA ILE A 815 4.03 4.61 -15.80
C ILE A 815 3.78 4.84 -17.28
N HIS A 816 2.50 4.88 -17.69
CA HIS A 816 2.08 5.19 -19.05
C HIS A 816 1.50 6.62 -19.07
N SER A 817 1.99 7.47 -19.98
CA SER A 817 1.38 8.76 -20.34
C SER A 817 1.02 9.64 -19.13
N ASP A 818 1.84 9.63 -18.08
CA ASP A 818 1.70 10.51 -16.92
C ASP A 818 2.01 11.96 -17.34
N PRO A 819 1.08 12.92 -17.15
CA PRO A 819 1.30 14.33 -17.47
C PRO A 819 2.23 14.96 -16.40
N MET A 820 3.51 14.60 -16.44
CA MET A 820 4.47 14.90 -15.37
C MET A 820 4.75 16.39 -15.20
N ASP A 821 4.49 17.23 -16.23
CA ASP A 821 4.62 18.69 -16.14
C ASP A 821 3.77 19.31 -15.01
N TYR A 822 2.64 18.69 -14.69
CA TYR A 822 1.73 19.12 -13.63
C TYR A 822 2.27 18.85 -12.20
N GLY A 823 3.36 18.09 -12.04
CA GLY A 823 4.01 17.82 -10.76
C GLY A 823 3.12 17.11 -9.72
N PHE A 824 3.21 17.54 -8.46
CA PHE A 824 2.22 17.35 -7.40
C PHE A 824 1.94 18.73 -6.77
N TYR A 825 0.75 18.97 -6.24
CA TYR A 825 0.48 20.26 -5.59
C TYR A 825 1.22 20.45 -4.26
N LYS A 826 1.36 21.71 -3.85
CA LYS A 826 1.64 22.09 -2.46
C LYS A 826 0.38 21.96 -1.59
N PRO A 827 0.49 21.77 -0.26
CA PRO A 827 -0.66 21.76 0.65
C PRO A 827 -1.49 23.06 0.59
N GLU A 828 -0.84 24.18 0.29
CA GLU A 828 -1.50 25.48 0.08
C GLU A 828 -2.47 25.44 -1.11
N THR A 829 -2.05 24.89 -2.26
CA THR A 829 -2.92 24.79 -3.45
C THR A 829 -4.12 23.88 -3.18
N ALA A 830 -3.93 22.78 -2.45
CA ALA A 830 -5.04 21.93 -1.99
C ALA A 830 -5.99 22.69 -1.06
N THR A 831 -5.47 23.50 -0.13
CA THR A 831 -6.24 24.35 0.78
C THR A 831 -7.03 25.44 0.05
N ASN A 832 -6.49 25.97 -1.04
CA ASN A 832 -7.15 26.94 -1.91
C ASN A 832 -8.30 26.29 -2.71
N LEU A 833 -8.10 25.09 -3.26
CA LEU A 833 -9.15 24.31 -3.93
C LEU A 833 -10.28 23.92 -2.96
N GLN A 834 -9.95 23.48 -1.74
CA GLN A 834 -10.93 23.26 -0.67
C GLN A 834 -11.70 24.55 -0.34
N THR A 835 -11.00 25.68 -0.20
CA THR A 835 -11.62 26.97 0.11
C THR A 835 -12.61 27.39 -0.98
N LEU A 836 -12.26 27.22 -2.26
CA LEU A 836 -13.14 27.51 -3.38
C LEU A 836 -14.37 26.58 -3.41
N LEU A 837 -14.18 25.27 -3.18
CA LEU A 837 -15.26 24.26 -3.16
C LEU A 837 -16.27 24.46 -2.01
N TYR A 838 -15.78 24.75 -0.80
CA TYR A 838 -16.60 24.78 0.41
C TYR A 838 -17.08 26.19 0.82
N LYS A 839 -16.52 27.28 0.25
CA LYS A 839 -16.92 28.66 0.61
C LYS A 839 -17.48 29.51 -0.53
N ASN A 840 -17.45 29.05 -1.79
CA ASN A 840 -18.18 29.74 -2.86
C ASN A 840 -19.70 29.61 -2.61
N ILE A 841 -20.39 30.76 -2.54
CA ILE A 841 -21.81 30.88 -2.20
C ILE A 841 -22.74 30.14 -3.18
N SER A 842 -22.29 29.86 -4.41
CA SER A 842 -23.05 29.03 -5.37
C SER A 842 -22.95 27.52 -5.11
N SER A 843 -22.00 27.07 -4.29
CA SER A 843 -21.75 25.65 -4.03
C SER A 843 -22.81 25.06 -3.08
N PRO A 844 -23.47 23.94 -3.44
CA PRO A 844 -24.32 23.22 -2.50
C PRO A 844 -23.62 22.88 -1.17
N LEU A 845 -22.30 22.69 -1.19
CA LEU A 845 -21.49 22.38 -0.01
C LEU A 845 -21.28 23.59 0.93
N SER A 846 -21.42 24.84 0.45
CA SER A 846 -21.26 26.04 1.29
C SER A 846 -22.51 26.35 2.13
N SER A 847 -23.64 25.67 1.87
CA SER A 847 -24.83 25.73 2.71
C SER A 847 -24.66 24.99 4.06
N CYS A 848 -23.66 24.13 4.16
CA CYS A 848 -23.39 23.30 5.32
C CYS A 848 -22.38 23.94 6.28
N THR A 849 -22.75 24.00 7.56
CA THR A 849 -21.92 24.55 8.65
C THR A 849 -20.89 23.57 9.22
N ASN A 850 -21.02 22.26 8.95
CA ASN A 850 -20.12 21.22 9.43
C ASN A 850 -20.00 20.04 8.45
N VAL A 851 -19.04 19.13 8.73
CA VAL A 851 -18.75 17.95 7.90
C VAL A 851 -19.94 16.97 7.86
N ALA A 852 -20.65 16.78 8.98
CA ALA A 852 -21.81 15.88 9.01
C ALA A 852 -22.89 16.29 8.00
N CYS A 853 -23.15 17.60 7.86
CA CYS A 853 -24.02 18.12 6.80
C CYS A 853 -23.42 17.85 5.41
N GLN A 854 -22.13 18.16 5.19
CA GLN A 854 -21.45 17.97 3.89
C GLN A 854 -21.44 16.50 3.43
N GLN A 855 -21.34 15.55 4.36
CA GLN A 855 -21.42 14.11 4.08
C GLN A 855 -22.83 13.65 3.70
N ASN A 856 -23.87 14.38 4.10
CA ASN A 856 -25.27 14.08 3.73
C ASN A 856 -25.76 14.80 2.47
N VAL A 857 -24.96 15.68 1.84
CA VAL A 857 -25.29 16.30 0.55
C VAL A 857 -25.42 15.23 -0.54
N ALA A 858 -26.39 15.37 -1.44
CA ALA A 858 -26.60 14.42 -2.54
C ALA A 858 -25.39 14.35 -3.49
N VAL A 859 -25.03 13.14 -3.93
CA VAL A 859 -23.86 12.88 -4.81
C VAL A 859 -23.88 13.74 -6.07
N SER A 860 -25.04 13.94 -6.69
CA SER A 860 -25.21 14.80 -7.87
C SER A 860 -24.92 16.28 -7.58
N ALA A 861 -25.25 16.79 -6.40
CA ALA A 861 -24.95 18.16 -5.98
C ALA A 861 -23.45 18.34 -5.67
N VAL A 862 -22.78 17.31 -5.15
CA VAL A 862 -21.32 17.29 -4.98
C VAL A 862 -20.61 17.25 -6.34
N LEU A 863 -21.12 16.48 -7.31
CA LEU A 863 -20.61 16.47 -8.69
C LEU A 863 -20.85 17.79 -9.43
N SER A 864 -21.93 18.52 -9.13
CA SER A 864 -22.15 19.88 -9.62
C SER A 864 -21.11 20.86 -9.04
N ALA A 865 -20.86 20.80 -7.73
CA ALA A 865 -19.82 21.61 -7.08
C ALA A 865 -18.41 21.31 -7.61
N GLN A 866 -18.15 20.05 -8.01
CA GLN A 866 -16.94 19.68 -8.74
C GLN A 866 -16.86 20.37 -10.11
N ALA A 867 -17.93 20.35 -10.91
CA ALA A 867 -17.94 21.00 -12.22
C ALA A 867 -17.66 22.52 -12.10
N ASP A 868 -18.26 23.19 -11.12
CA ASP A 868 -17.97 24.59 -10.79
C ASP A 868 -16.49 24.80 -10.43
N LEU A 869 -15.92 23.94 -9.56
CA LEU A 869 -14.52 23.99 -9.17
C LEU A 869 -13.57 23.82 -10.36
N LEU A 870 -13.84 22.86 -11.25
CA LEU A 870 -13.01 22.59 -12.44
C LEU A 870 -13.00 23.79 -13.40
N ASN A 871 -14.13 24.49 -13.56
CA ASN A 871 -14.23 25.68 -14.42
C ASN A 871 -13.58 26.94 -13.79
N GLN A 872 -13.68 27.09 -12.47
CA GLN A 872 -13.23 28.31 -11.78
C GLN A 872 -11.75 28.27 -11.38
N ALA A 873 -11.22 27.12 -10.98
CA ALA A 873 -9.89 27.02 -10.41
C ALA A 873 -8.74 27.47 -11.35
N PRO A 874 -8.68 27.10 -12.65
CA PRO A 874 -7.60 27.54 -13.54
C PRO A 874 -7.50 29.06 -13.67
N ASN A 875 -8.64 29.77 -13.60
CA ASN A 875 -8.72 31.21 -13.72
C ASN A 875 -8.31 31.96 -12.44
N GLN A 876 -8.38 31.31 -11.27
CA GLN A 876 -7.99 31.86 -9.97
C GLN A 876 -6.59 31.42 -9.54
N PHE A 877 -6.18 30.21 -9.95
CA PHE A 877 -4.95 29.53 -9.53
C PHE A 877 -4.28 28.88 -10.76
N PRO A 878 -3.52 29.63 -11.58
CA PRO A 878 -2.95 29.12 -12.85
C PRO A 878 -2.18 27.79 -12.72
N VAL A 879 -1.53 27.56 -11.58
CA VAL A 879 -0.88 26.30 -11.16
C VAL A 879 -1.75 25.04 -11.31
N THR A 880 -3.08 25.16 -11.31
CA THR A 880 -3.94 23.99 -11.46
C THR A 880 -3.96 23.45 -12.89
N ALA A 881 -3.78 24.32 -13.90
CA ALA A 881 -4.00 24.04 -15.32
C ALA A 881 -5.41 23.47 -15.62
N GLY A 882 -5.79 23.43 -16.91
CA GLY A 882 -7.11 22.91 -17.31
C GLY A 882 -7.23 21.38 -17.22
N GLY A 883 -6.17 20.64 -17.58
CA GLY A 883 -6.25 19.19 -17.79
C GLY A 883 -6.21 18.30 -16.54
N SER A 884 -5.83 18.84 -15.37
CA SER A 884 -5.61 18.07 -14.14
C SER A 884 -5.83 18.90 -12.86
N VAL A 885 -6.92 19.68 -12.82
CA VAL A 885 -7.27 20.55 -11.68
C VAL A 885 -7.30 19.80 -10.34
N LEU A 886 -7.77 18.56 -10.33
CA LEU A 886 -7.77 17.70 -9.16
C LEU A 886 -6.68 16.64 -9.32
N ARG A 887 -5.61 16.73 -8.53
CA ARG A 887 -4.48 15.78 -8.51
C ARG A 887 -3.84 15.68 -7.12
N PRO A 888 -3.04 14.63 -6.82
CA PRO A 888 -2.35 14.47 -5.54
C PRO A 888 -1.43 15.64 -5.17
N TYR A 889 -1.23 15.82 -3.86
CA TYR A 889 -0.40 16.88 -3.30
C TYR A 889 0.68 16.33 -2.35
N HIS A 890 1.87 16.94 -2.38
CA HIS A 890 2.95 16.64 -1.45
C HIS A 890 2.54 17.12 -0.06
N ASP A 891 2.10 16.19 0.80
CA ASP A 891 1.60 16.49 2.15
C ASP A 891 2.67 16.33 3.23
N GLY A 892 3.86 15.82 2.88
CA GLY A 892 4.97 15.59 3.80
C GLY A 892 4.75 14.45 4.81
N GLN A 893 3.60 13.76 4.75
CA GLN A 893 3.24 12.66 5.65
C GLN A 893 3.13 11.34 4.88
N LEU A 894 2.24 11.30 3.89
CA LEU A 894 2.04 10.18 2.98
C LEU A 894 2.95 10.35 1.75
N LEU A 895 2.80 11.47 1.03
CA LEU A 895 3.63 11.82 -0.11
C LEU A 895 4.81 12.64 0.40
N GLN A 896 5.97 11.98 0.52
CA GLN A 896 7.17 12.56 1.13
C GLN A 896 8.16 13.12 0.10
N TYR A 897 8.03 12.72 -1.18
CA TYR A 897 8.84 13.24 -2.29
C TYR A 897 7.98 13.93 -3.34
N THR A 898 8.52 14.95 -4.01
CA THR A 898 7.84 15.58 -5.16
C THR A 898 8.15 14.84 -6.48
N LEU A 899 9.26 14.09 -6.51
CA LEU A 899 9.84 13.45 -7.70
C LEU A 899 10.19 14.44 -8.82
N THR A 900 10.38 15.70 -8.43
CA THR A 900 10.88 16.83 -9.24
C THR A 900 12.23 17.32 -8.67
N GLY A 901 13.06 17.93 -9.51
CA GLY A 901 14.34 18.52 -9.09
C GLY A 901 15.27 17.53 -8.36
N ASN A 902 15.42 17.70 -7.05
CA ASN A 902 16.25 16.83 -6.19
C ASN A 902 15.46 15.98 -5.18
N SER A 903 14.12 16.06 -5.14
CA SER A 903 13.29 15.38 -4.14
C SER A 903 12.96 13.95 -4.58
N PHE A 904 13.86 13.01 -4.24
CA PHE A 904 13.76 11.60 -4.64
C PHE A 904 14.07 10.65 -3.47
N PRO A 905 13.61 9.38 -3.53
CA PRO A 905 13.88 8.37 -2.51
C PRO A 905 15.37 8.01 -2.39
N SER A 906 15.75 7.34 -1.30
CA SER A 906 17.10 6.78 -1.18
C SER A 906 17.32 5.69 -2.25
N ALA A 907 18.56 5.56 -2.74
CA ALA A 907 18.90 4.58 -3.80
C ALA A 907 18.56 3.12 -3.42
N GLY A 908 18.48 2.79 -2.13
CA GLY A 908 18.06 1.46 -1.65
C GLY A 908 16.55 1.21 -1.74
N ASP A 909 15.74 2.26 -1.76
CA ASP A 909 14.28 2.20 -1.82
C ASP A 909 13.74 2.20 -3.24
N MET A 910 14.48 2.81 -4.17
CA MET A 910 14.07 3.01 -5.58
C MET A 910 13.77 1.68 -6.28
N LYS A 911 12.59 1.60 -6.89
CA LYS A 911 12.13 0.44 -7.66
C LYS A 911 12.65 0.50 -9.12
N PRO A 912 12.72 -0.64 -9.83
CA PRO A 912 12.73 -0.64 -11.28
C PRO A 912 11.41 -0.07 -11.84
N VAL A 913 11.50 0.81 -12.83
CA VAL A 913 10.36 1.53 -13.44
C VAL A 913 10.36 1.37 -14.96
N LEU A 914 9.19 1.14 -15.57
CA LEU A 914 8.97 1.45 -17.00
C LEU A 914 8.33 2.83 -17.12
N VAL A 915 8.79 3.64 -18.06
CA VAL A 915 8.19 4.94 -18.40
C VAL A 915 7.85 4.93 -19.89
N MET A 916 6.58 5.07 -20.24
CA MET A 916 6.13 5.00 -21.63
C MET A 916 5.21 6.15 -21.98
N THR A 917 5.32 6.62 -23.22
CA THR A 917 4.42 7.61 -23.83
C THR A 917 3.94 7.09 -25.19
N VAL A 918 2.84 7.61 -25.69
CA VAL A 918 2.44 7.45 -27.10
C VAL A 918 3.09 8.53 -27.97
N LYS A 919 3.04 8.33 -29.29
CA LYS A 919 3.61 9.26 -30.28
C LYS A 919 2.96 10.66 -30.24
N ASP A 920 1.64 10.75 -30.23
CA ASP A 920 0.84 11.98 -30.37
C ASP A 920 -0.01 12.25 -29.10
N GLU A 921 0.60 12.25 -27.89
CA GLU A 921 -0.13 12.39 -26.59
C GLU A 921 -1.17 13.51 -26.59
N ALA A 922 -0.82 14.72 -27.02
CA ALA A 922 -1.74 15.85 -27.03
C ALA A 922 -2.82 15.78 -28.13
N GLY A 923 -2.79 14.76 -28.99
CA GLY A 923 -3.71 14.64 -30.15
C GLY A 923 -5.18 14.51 -29.74
N THR A 924 -5.46 13.94 -28.57
CA THR A 924 -6.81 13.87 -28.00
C THR A 924 -7.32 15.28 -27.64
N THR A 925 -6.55 16.03 -26.84
CA THR A 925 -6.97 17.34 -26.34
C THR A 925 -6.94 18.42 -27.42
N ILE A 926 -5.89 18.44 -28.25
CA ILE A 926 -5.79 19.36 -29.39
C ILE A 926 -6.79 19.00 -30.49
N GLY A 927 -7.02 17.72 -30.77
CA GLY A 927 -8.05 17.29 -31.72
C GLY A 927 -9.49 17.62 -31.29
N GLN A 928 -9.76 17.73 -29.98
CA GLN A 928 -11.04 18.21 -29.44
C GLN A 928 -11.15 19.74 -29.45
N ALA A 929 -10.10 20.45 -29.00
CA ALA A 929 -10.09 21.92 -28.94
C ALA A 929 -9.99 22.58 -30.34
N MET A 930 -9.36 21.90 -31.29
CA MET A 930 -9.10 22.35 -32.66
C MET A 930 -9.59 21.27 -33.64
N PRO A 931 -10.92 21.08 -33.80
CA PRO A 931 -11.47 19.97 -34.59
C PRO A 931 -11.26 20.12 -36.11
N SER A 932 -11.12 21.36 -36.59
CA SER A 932 -10.83 21.69 -37.99
C SER A 932 -9.35 22.01 -38.21
N PRO A 933 -8.83 21.88 -39.45
CA PRO A 933 -7.48 22.34 -39.80
C PRO A 933 -7.25 23.83 -39.53
N LEU A 934 -5.99 24.19 -39.23
CA LEU A 934 -5.58 25.54 -38.85
C LEU A 934 -4.32 25.99 -39.61
N PRO A 935 -4.27 27.25 -40.09
CA PRO A 935 -3.12 27.78 -40.82
C PRO A 935 -1.93 28.05 -39.90
N ALA A 936 -0.72 27.91 -40.42
CA ALA A 936 0.57 28.11 -39.73
C ALA A 936 0.63 29.38 -38.84
N SER A 937 -0.05 30.47 -39.22
CA SER A 937 -0.08 31.74 -38.48
C SER A 937 -0.72 31.69 -37.09
N VAL A 938 -1.35 30.58 -36.68
CA VAL A 938 -1.92 30.45 -35.31
C VAL A 938 -0.94 29.86 -34.29
N VAL A 939 0.21 29.32 -34.72
CA VAL A 939 1.16 28.63 -33.82
C VAL A 939 1.74 29.61 -32.79
N ASP A 940 2.37 30.69 -33.23
CA ASP A 940 3.04 31.64 -32.32
C ASP A 940 2.04 32.32 -31.34
N PRO A 941 0.84 32.79 -31.77
CA PRO A 941 -0.18 33.27 -30.85
C PRO A 941 -0.67 32.21 -29.85
N THR A 942 -0.76 30.93 -30.25
CA THR A 942 -1.13 29.84 -29.34
C THR A 942 -0.02 29.58 -28.31
N ILE A 943 1.24 29.64 -28.74
CA ILE A 943 2.41 29.53 -27.87
C ILE A 943 2.43 30.65 -26.83
N GLU A 944 2.30 31.91 -27.24
CA GLU A 944 2.33 33.05 -26.31
C GLU A 944 1.12 33.02 -25.37
N ALA A 945 -0.09 32.72 -25.86
CA ALA A 945 -1.29 32.67 -25.04
C ALA A 945 -1.26 31.59 -23.95
N TYR A 946 -0.58 30.46 -24.18
CA TYR A 946 -0.48 29.38 -23.18
C TYR A 946 0.74 29.54 -22.26
N TYR A 947 1.92 29.81 -22.83
CA TYR A 947 3.19 29.77 -22.08
C TYR A 947 3.61 31.12 -21.50
N GLY A 948 2.97 32.22 -21.93
CA GLY A 948 3.36 33.60 -21.61
C GLY A 948 4.58 34.06 -22.41
N THR A 949 4.77 35.38 -22.52
CA THR A 949 5.76 36.00 -23.41
C THR A 949 7.20 35.47 -23.22
N ASP A 950 7.68 35.24 -21.99
CA ASP A 950 9.08 34.80 -21.76
C ASP A 950 9.37 33.38 -22.26
N ARG A 951 8.52 32.41 -21.88
CA ARG A 951 8.61 31.03 -22.39
C ARG A 951 8.24 30.96 -23.87
N GLY A 952 7.23 31.73 -24.28
CA GLY A 952 6.71 31.77 -25.64
C GLY A 952 7.74 32.26 -26.66
N ASN A 953 8.43 33.38 -26.38
CA ASN A 953 9.53 33.87 -27.20
C ASN A 953 10.63 32.81 -27.38
N THR A 954 10.96 32.08 -26.31
CA THR A 954 11.98 31.02 -26.34
C THR A 954 11.53 29.81 -27.16
N LEU A 955 10.24 29.45 -27.10
CA LEU A 955 9.64 28.38 -27.90
C LEU A 955 9.62 28.74 -29.39
N VAL A 956 9.12 29.92 -29.76
CA VAL A 956 9.05 30.41 -31.16
C VAL A 956 10.46 30.51 -31.76
N ALA A 957 11.41 31.12 -31.04
CA ALA A 957 12.79 31.28 -31.51
C ALA A 957 13.55 29.95 -31.68
N SER A 958 13.08 28.83 -31.11
CA SER A 958 13.75 27.53 -31.17
C SER A 958 13.57 26.78 -32.49
N GLN A 959 12.56 27.13 -33.30
CA GLN A 959 12.11 26.42 -34.49
C GLN A 959 11.73 24.93 -34.32
N ASN A 960 11.82 24.34 -33.12
CA ASN A 960 11.41 22.96 -32.83
C ASN A 960 9.93 22.67 -33.17
N TYR A 961 9.10 23.73 -33.17
CA TYR A 961 7.68 23.68 -33.45
C TYR A 961 7.28 24.56 -34.64
N ASP A 962 8.21 24.85 -35.56
CA ASP A 962 7.92 25.56 -36.81
C ASP A 962 6.94 24.71 -37.67
N PRO A 963 5.70 25.16 -37.95
CA PRO A 963 4.71 24.40 -38.72
C PRO A 963 5.21 24.00 -40.12
N ASN A 964 6.12 24.77 -40.73
CA ASN A 964 6.68 24.42 -42.04
C ASN A 964 7.39 23.06 -42.02
N THR A 965 7.96 22.65 -40.87
CA THR A 965 8.60 21.32 -40.71
C THR A 965 7.60 20.16 -40.62
N TYR A 966 6.32 20.45 -40.35
CA TYR A 966 5.24 19.45 -40.27
C TYR A 966 4.53 19.25 -41.63
N SER A 967 4.64 20.20 -42.55
CA SER A 967 4.06 20.13 -43.92
C SER A 967 4.48 18.88 -44.72
N ALA A 968 5.65 18.32 -44.44
CA ALA A 968 6.21 17.15 -45.11
C ALA A 968 5.98 15.83 -44.35
N GLN A 969 5.27 15.84 -43.21
CA GLN A 969 5.08 14.64 -42.39
C GLN A 969 3.90 13.79 -42.87
N ALA A 970 4.12 12.49 -43.01
CA ALA A 970 3.06 11.55 -43.35
C ALA A 970 1.94 11.56 -42.29
N GLY A 971 0.70 11.78 -42.72
CA GLY A 971 -0.45 11.93 -41.84
C GLY A 971 -0.76 13.38 -41.41
N VAL A 972 -0.07 14.38 -41.97
CA VAL A 972 -0.47 15.81 -41.90
C VAL A 972 -1.17 16.19 -43.21
N PRO A 973 -2.46 16.58 -43.20
CA PRO A 973 -3.09 17.22 -44.34
C PRO A 973 -2.48 18.60 -44.64
N ALA A 974 -2.37 18.97 -45.92
CA ALA A 974 -1.93 20.32 -46.29
C ALA A 974 -2.93 21.38 -45.77
N GLY A 975 -2.43 22.39 -45.07
CA GLY A 975 -3.25 23.37 -44.35
C GLY A 975 -3.65 22.97 -42.92
N ASP A 976 -3.08 21.89 -42.38
CA ASP A 976 -3.27 21.40 -41.00
C ASP A 976 -1.96 21.40 -40.18
N GLU A 977 -0.91 22.05 -40.70
CA GLU A 977 0.44 22.01 -40.15
C GLU A 977 0.52 22.62 -38.75
N ALA A 978 -0.27 23.66 -38.48
CA ALA A 978 -0.33 24.29 -37.16
C ALA A 978 -0.83 23.32 -36.08
N ARG A 979 -1.84 22.49 -36.41
CA ARG A 979 -2.40 21.52 -35.47
C ARG A 979 -1.43 20.39 -35.17
N ALA A 980 -0.64 19.97 -36.16
CA ALA A 980 0.45 19.02 -35.97
C ALA A 980 1.58 19.61 -35.10
N ALA A 981 2.03 20.84 -35.37
CA ALA A 981 3.05 21.54 -34.59
C ALA A 981 2.62 21.77 -33.13
N VAL A 982 1.38 22.24 -32.91
CA VAL A 982 0.78 22.45 -31.58
C VAL A 982 0.59 21.11 -30.85
N THR A 983 0.17 20.05 -31.53
CA THR A 983 0.11 18.71 -30.91
C THR A 983 1.48 18.22 -30.48
N GLN A 984 2.52 18.41 -31.30
CA GLN A 984 3.88 18.00 -30.97
C GLN A 984 4.47 18.85 -29.82
N LEU A 985 4.21 20.16 -29.78
CA LEU A 985 4.52 21.05 -28.65
C LEU A 985 3.93 20.54 -27.33
N PHE A 986 2.62 20.32 -27.27
CA PHE A 986 1.97 19.90 -26.03
C PHE A 986 2.31 18.45 -25.64
N THR A 987 2.59 17.58 -26.62
CA THR A 987 3.10 16.22 -26.39
C THR A 987 4.46 16.24 -25.69
N ASP A 988 5.37 17.10 -26.17
CA ASP A 988 6.68 17.30 -25.54
C ASP A 988 6.57 17.93 -24.16
N ALA A 989 5.85 19.04 -24.05
CA ALA A 989 5.78 19.85 -22.84
C ALA A 989 5.14 19.11 -21.66
N LEU A 990 3.96 18.50 -21.86
CA LEU A 990 3.15 17.94 -20.78
C LEU A 990 3.55 16.50 -20.40
N TRP A 991 4.01 15.70 -21.37
CA TRP A 991 4.21 14.25 -21.23
C TRP A 991 5.64 13.80 -21.54
N ARG A 992 6.11 13.94 -22.80
CA ARG A 992 7.33 13.27 -23.28
C ARG A 992 8.58 13.81 -22.61
N CYS A 993 8.84 15.12 -22.69
CA CYS A 993 10.03 15.70 -22.10
C CYS A 993 10.08 15.64 -20.56
N PRO A 994 9.01 15.95 -19.80
CA PRO A 994 9.08 15.87 -18.34
C PRO A 994 9.22 14.42 -17.85
N SER A 995 8.62 13.43 -18.53
CA SER A 995 8.82 12.01 -18.19
C SER A 995 10.23 11.50 -18.54
N TRP A 996 10.88 12.07 -19.55
CA TRP A 996 12.29 11.82 -19.86
C TRP A 996 13.23 12.50 -18.85
N THR A 997 12.92 13.73 -18.41
CA THR A 997 13.61 14.39 -17.28
C THR A 997 13.45 13.59 -15.99
N PHE A 998 12.25 13.07 -15.68
CA PHE A 998 12.05 12.13 -14.57
C PHE A 998 12.92 10.87 -14.73
N SER A 999 12.98 10.28 -15.93
CA SER A 999 13.79 9.08 -16.20
C SER A 999 15.29 9.33 -15.97
N ARG A 1000 15.83 10.45 -16.47
CA ARG A 1000 17.23 10.86 -16.20
C ARG A 1000 17.50 11.11 -14.72
N ASN A 1001 16.56 11.75 -14.01
CA ASN A 1001 16.68 11.99 -12.58
C ASN A 1001 16.60 10.69 -11.76
N TRP A 1002 15.70 9.78 -12.12
CA TRP A 1002 15.57 8.47 -11.47
C TRP A 1002 16.86 7.64 -11.63
N ALA A 1003 17.45 7.66 -12.83
CA ALA A 1003 18.74 7.04 -13.09
C ALA A 1003 19.90 7.71 -12.33
N SER A 1004 19.95 9.05 -12.26
CA SER A 1004 21.03 9.78 -11.57
C SER A 1004 21.06 9.59 -10.05
N LYS A 1005 19.92 9.22 -9.44
CA LYS A 1005 19.84 8.81 -8.02
C LYS A 1005 20.07 7.30 -7.80
N GLY A 1006 20.39 6.54 -8.85
CA GLY A 1006 20.70 5.11 -8.78
C GLY A 1006 19.52 4.16 -9.02
N GLY A 1007 18.33 4.69 -9.31
CA GLY A 1007 17.16 3.89 -9.69
C GLY A 1007 17.29 3.29 -11.08
N LYS A 1008 16.60 2.17 -11.33
CA LYS A 1008 16.53 1.57 -12.67
C LYS A 1008 15.28 2.05 -13.40
N VAL A 1009 15.44 2.53 -14.63
CA VAL A 1009 14.32 2.97 -15.48
C VAL A 1009 14.57 2.61 -16.94
N TYR A 1010 13.48 2.30 -17.65
CA TYR A 1010 13.46 1.95 -19.06
C TYR A 1010 12.39 2.80 -19.75
N THR A 1011 12.79 3.72 -20.63
CA THR A 1011 11.89 4.65 -21.33
C THR A 1011 11.50 4.12 -22.72
N ALA A 1012 10.26 4.34 -23.18
CA ALA A 1012 9.83 4.04 -24.55
C ALA A 1012 8.76 4.99 -25.11
N GLU A 1013 8.60 5.00 -26.43
CA GLU A 1013 7.58 5.73 -27.17
C GLU A 1013 6.83 4.78 -28.11
N ILE A 1014 5.51 4.66 -27.92
CA ILE A 1014 4.63 3.73 -28.67
C ILE A 1014 4.25 4.36 -30.02
N GLN A 1015 4.72 3.73 -31.10
CA GLN A 1015 4.58 4.19 -32.49
C GLN A 1015 3.29 3.69 -33.18
N ILE A 1016 2.62 2.68 -32.60
CA ILE A 1016 1.40 2.07 -33.12
C ILE A 1016 0.43 1.86 -31.96
N GLY A 1017 -0.75 2.46 -32.02
CA GLY A 1017 -1.85 2.24 -31.08
C GLY A 1017 -3.04 1.54 -31.71
N ALA A 1018 -4.14 1.47 -30.96
CA ALA A 1018 -5.48 1.18 -31.46
C ALA A 1018 -6.45 2.19 -30.86
N THR A 1019 -7.19 2.92 -31.71
CA THR A 1019 -8.00 4.07 -31.32
C THR A 1019 -8.97 3.75 -30.18
N TYR A 1020 -8.69 4.31 -29.01
CA TYR A 1020 -9.49 4.11 -27.80
C TYR A 1020 -10.86 4.81 -27.92
N PRO A 1021 -11.94 4.39 -27.22
CA PRO A 1021 -13.29 4.89 -27.51
C PRO A 1021 -13.50 6.40 -27.33
N SER A 1022 -12.75 7.05 -26.44
CA SER A 1022 -12.70 8.51 -26.30
C SER A 1022 -12.23 9.21 -27.58
N ASN A 1023 -11.31 8.57 -28.32
CA ASN A 1023 -10.67 9.08 -29.52
C ASN A 1023 -11.44 8.79 -30.82
N GLN A 1024 -12.42 7.87 -30.82
CA GLN A 1024 -13.13 7.43 -32.04
C GLN A 1024 -13.86 8.56 -32.79
N ASN A 1025 -14.27 9.62 -32.09
CA ASN A 1025 -14.95 10.78 -32.68
C ASN A 1025 -14.01 11.98 -32.93
N ILE A 1026 -12.70 11.82 -32.68
CA ILE A 1026 -11.70 12.87 -32.86
C ILE A 1026 -11.02 12.66 -34.21
N ALA A 1027 -11.35 13.49 -35.21
CA ALA A 1027 -10.84 13.37 -36.57
C ALA A 1027 -9.31 13.42 -36.70
N TYR A 1028 -8.62 14.02 -35.72
CA TYR A 1028 -7.16 13.95 -35.61
C TYR A 1028 -6.69 12.54 -35.21
N CYS A 1029 -7.27 11.93 -34.17
CA CYS A 1029 -6.85 10.63 -33.66
C CYS A 1029 -7.26 9.43 -34.53
N THR A 1030 -8.28 9.57 -35.37
CA THR A 1030 -8.64 8.56 -36.38
C THR A 1030 -7.85 8.70 -37.68
N ALA A 1031 -6.99 9.71 -37.82
CA ALA A 1031 -6.14 9.88 -39.00
C ALA A 1031 -4.99 8.85 -39.04
N SER A 1032 -4.67 8.36 -40.24
CA SER A 1032 -3.66 7.33 -40.44
C SER A 1032 -2.27 7.76 -39.93
N GLY A 1033 -1.64 6.88 -39.13
CA GLY A 1033 -0.30 7.10 -38.57
C GLY A 1033 -0.26 7.91 -37.28
N ARG A 1034 -1.40 8.20 -36.65
CA ARG A 1034 -1.48 8.84 -35.31
C ARG A 1034 -1.54 7.80 -34.20
N VAL A 1035 -1.05 8.18 -33.01
CA VAL A 1035 -1.25 7.43 -31.76
C VAL A 1035 -1.55 8.42 -30.64
N CYS A 1036 -2.85 8.63 -30.38
CA CYS A 1036 -3.31 9.56 -29.35
C CYS A 1036 -3.24 8.96 -27.94
N HIS A 1037 -3.39 9.82 -26.93
CA HIS A 1037 -3.50 9.41 -25.53
C HIS A 1037 -4.53 8.28 -25.37
N GLU A 1038 -4.25 7.30 -24.51
CA GLU A 1038 -5.08 6.09 -24.28
C GLU A 1038 -5.06 5.01 -25.39
N ASP A 1039 -4.55 5.29 -26.60
CA ASP A 1039 -4.50 4.31 -27.71
C ASP A 1039 -3.54 3.12 -27.46
N ASP A 1040 -2.74 3.17 -26.40
CA ASP A 1040 -1.87 2.09 -25.94
C ASP A 1040 -2.59 1.04 -25.08
N ILE A 1041 -3.73 1.39 -24.47
CA ILE A 1041 -4.45 0.52 -23.52
C ILE A 1041 -4.92 -0.77 -24.21
N TYR A 1042 -5.55 -0.65 -25.38
CA TYR A 1042 -6.01 -1.77 -26.19
C TYR A 1042 -4.86 -2.68 -26.70
N ILE A 1043 -3.66 -2.13 -26.83
CA ILE A 1043 -2.45 -2.83 -27.27
C ILE A 1043 -1.82 -3.59 -26.09
N LEU A 1044 -1.67 -2.96 -24.91
CA LEU A 1044 -1.17 -3.64 -23.73
C LEU A 1044 -2.09 -4.78 -23.30
N PHE A 1045 -3.39 -4.54 -23.21
CA PHE A 1045 -4.33 -5.54 -22.72
C PHE A 1045 -4.58 -6.67 -23.73
N GLY A 1046 -4.29 -6.46 -25.01
CA GLY A 1046 -4.58 -7.42 -26.09
C GLY A 1046 -6.08 -7.52 -26.39
N THR A 1047 -6.78 -6.40 -26.25
CA THR A 1047 -8.23 -6.24 -26.33
C THR A 1047 -8.67 -5.33 -27.49
N THR A 1048 -7.72 -4.94 -28.35
CA THR A 1048 -7.96 -4.24 -29.62
C THR A 1048 -9.05 -4.94 -30.44
N PRO A 1049 -10.14 -4.25 -30.84
CA PRO A 1049 -11.10 -4.77 -31.81
C PRO A 1049 -10.44 -4.94 -33.19
N SER A 1050 -10.59 -6.12 -33.80
CA SER A 1050 -10.10 -6.43 -35.17
C SER A 1050 -8.66 -5.95 -35.47
N PRO A 1051 -7.65 -6.39 -34.71
CA PRO A 1051 -6.30 -5.85 -34.79
C PRO A 1051 -5.63 -6.14 -36.13
N THR A 1052 -4.93 -5.14 -36.67
CA THR A 1052 -4.01 -5.31 -37.79
C THR A 1052 -2.82 -6.20 -37.40
N SER A 1053 -2.11 -6.72 -38.41
CA SER A 1053 -0.89 -7.52 -38.19
C SER A 1053 0.16 -6.79 -37.36
N SER A 1054 0.32 -5.48 -37.56
CA SER A 1054 1.29 -4.66 -36.82
C SER A 1054 0.87 -4.42 -35.37
N GLN A 1055 -0.42 -4.16 -35.10
CA GLN A 1055 -0.96 -4.08 -33.74
C GLN A 1055 -0.85 -5.43 -33.01
N THR A 1056 -1.08 -6.54 -33.71
CA THR A 1056 -0.93 -7.90 -33.17
C THR A 1056 0.54 -8.20 -32.82
N ALA A 1057 1.48 -7.84 -33.69
CA ALA A 1057 2.91 -7.98 -33.43
C ALA A 1057 3.36 -7.14 -32.21
N LEU A 1058 2.95 -5.88 -32.14
CA LEU A 1058 3.27 -5.02 -30.99
C LEU A 1058 2.60 -5.49 -29.69
N THR A 1059 1.34 -5.93 -29.73
CA THR A 1059 0.66 -6.57 -28.57
C THR A 1059 1.50 -7.73 -28.04
N THR A 1060 1.97 -8.60 -28.94
CA THR A 1060 2.79 -9.77 -28.59
C THR A 1060 4.14 -9.38 -28.00
N GLU A 1061 4.81 -8.37 -28.58
CA GLU A 1061 6.07 -7.82 -28.06
C GLU A 1061 5.87 -7.18 -26.68
N LEU A 1062 4.93 -6.24 -26.54
CA LEU A 1062 4.70 -5.49 -25.32
C LEU A 1062 4.30 -6.41 -24.16
N GLN A 1063 3.44 -7.39 -24.41
CA GLN A 1063 3.07 -8.39 -23.40
C GLN A 1063 4.25 -9.31 -23.03
N ALA A 1064 5.09 -9.72 -23.98
CA ALA A 1064 6.30 -10.49 -23.67
C ALA A 1064 7.34 -9.68 -22.86
N ARG A 1065 7.48 -8.38 -23.14
CA ARG A 1065 8.32 -7.46 -22.36
C ARG A 1065 7.77 -7.24 -20.94
N TYR A 1066 6.46 -7.05 -20.80
CA TYR A 1066 5.76 -7.04 -19.50
C TYR A 1066 6.00 -8.34 -18.72
N ALA A 1067 5.87 -9.49 -19.38
CA ALA A 1067 6.09 -10.80 -18.78
C ALA A 1067 7.52 -10.97 -18.23
N SER A 1068 8.53 -10.37 -18.86
CA SER A 1068 9.90 -10.34 -18.34
C SER A 1068 10.08 -9.34 -17.20
N PHE A 1069 9.55 -8.12 -17.36
CA PHE A 1069 9.66 -7.05 -16.36
C PHE A 1069 9.02 -7.44 -15.02
N MET A 1070 7.80 -7.98 -15.03
CA MET A 1070 7.11 -8.46 -13.84
C MET A 1070 7.84 -9.61 -13.11
N ARG A 1071 8.77 -10.30 -13.78
CA ARG A 1071 9.58 -11.37 -13.20
C ARG A 1071 10.93 -10.89 -12.68
N THR A 1072 11.57 -9.95 -13.39
CA THR A 1072 13.00 -9.62 -13.23
C THR A 1072 13.32 -8.15 -12.93
N GLY A 1073 12.38 -7.24 -13.14
CA GLY A 1073 12.62 -5.79 -13.16
C GLY A 1073 13.32 -5.29 -14.44
N VAL A 1074 13.41 -6.11 -15.49
CA VAL A 1074 14.02 -5.80 -16.79
C VAL A 1074 13.07 -6.20 -17.93
N PRO A 1075 12.75 -5.33 -18.89
CA PRO A 1075 11.76 -5.63 -19.93
C PRO A 1075 12.31 -6.44 -21.13
N ASN A 1076 13.58 -6.86 -21.11
CA ASN A 1076 14.18 -7.68 -22.17
C ASN A 1076 13.84 -9.16 -21.98
N THR A 1077 13.49 -9.85 -23.07
CA THR A 1077 13.10 -11.26 -23.06
C THR A 1077 14.33 -12.18 -23.07
N SER A 1078 14.25 -13.33 -22.38
CA SER A 1078 15.34 -14.31 -22.29
C SER A 1078 15.73 -14.97 -23.61
N THR A 1079 14.84 -14.91 -24.61
CA THR A 1079 15.04 -15.48 -25.96
C THR A 1079 15.76 -14.53 -26.91
N GLY A 1080 15.95 -13.25 -26.55
CA GLY A 1080 16.54 -12.24 -27.44
C GLY A 1080 15.71 -11.91 -28.70
N SER A 1081 14.43 -12.31 -28.74
CA SER A 1081 13.58 -12.23 -29.94
C SER A 1081 13.17 -10.81 -30.36
N TYR A 1082 13.49 -9.79 -29.56
CA TYR A 1082 13.17 -8.39 -29.81
C TYR A 1082 14.39 -7.52 -29.56
N ALA A 1083 14.41 -6.31 -30.15
CA ALA A 1083 15.50 -5.35 -29.96
C ALA A 1083 15.76 -5.05 -28.47
N THR A 1084 17.03 -4.90 -28.09
CA THR A 1084 17.39 -4.62 -26.70
C THR A 1084 16.85 -3.27 -26.26
N TRP A 1085 15.98 -3.28 -25.26
CA TRP A 1085 15.56 -2.10 -24.54
C TRP A 1085 16.68 -1.73 -23.56
N ALA A 1086 17.46 -0.70 -23.89
CA ALA A 1086 18.51 -0.20 -23.02
C ALA A 1086 17.92 0.37 -21.72
N GLN A 1087 18.67 0.27 -20.62
CA GLN A 1087 18.34 1.03 -19.42
C GLN A 1087 18.73 2.48 -19.66
N SER A 1088 17.85 3.39 -19.25
CA SER A 1088 18.12 4.84 -19.29
C SER A 1088 19.22 5.22 -18.28
N ASP A 1089 20.00 6.24 -18.63
CA ASP A 1089 20.99 6.89 -17.76
C ASP A 1089 20.66 8.37 -17.50
N SER A 1090 21.56 9.09 -16.84
CA SER A 1090 21.37 10.49 -16.45
C SER A 1090 21.48 11.49 -17.61
N SER A 1091 21.94 11.06 -18.79
CA SER A 1091 22.17 11.86 -19.98
C SER A 1091 21.24 11.46 -21.13
N ASP A 1092 21.20 10.17 -21.49
CA ASP A 1092 20.28 9.61 -22.48
C ASP A 1092 19.26 8.68 -21.82
N VAL A 1093 18.00 8.83 -22.21
CA VAL A 1093 16.92 7.92 -21.82
C VAL A 1093 16.87 6.66 -22.68
N ALA A 1094 17.55 6.66 -23.83
CA ALA A 1094 17.60 5.57 -24.80
C ALA A 1094 16.20 5.04 -25.18
N ALA A 1095 15.24 5.97 -25.36
CA ALA A 1095 13.82 5.66 -25.44
C ALA A 1095 13.49 4.75 -26.64
N LEU A 1096 13.07 3.51 -26.38
CA LEU A 1096 12.79 2.51 -27.41
C LEU A 1096 11.52 2.85 -28.21
N LYS A 1097 11.56 2.76 -29.54
CA LYS A 1097 10.37 2.90 -30.40
C LYS A 1097 9.60 1.58 -30.48
N LEU A 1098 8.63 1.40 -29.59
CA LEU A 1098 7.77 0.21 -29.57
C LEU A 1098 6.80 0.26 -30.76
N GLY A 1099 6.84 -0.75 -31.64
CA GLY A 1099 6.13 -0.74 -32.92
C GLY A 1099 6.87 0.03 -34.03
N GLY A 1100 8.11 0.45 -33.79
CA GLY A 1100 9.01 1.05 -34.78
C GLY A 1100 10.38 0.38 -34.81
N SER A 1101 11.43 1.14 -35.10
CA SER A 1101 12.81 0.66 -35.09
C SER A 1101 13.77 1.67 -34.44
N GLY A 1102 14.75 1.15 -33.71
CA GLY A 1102 15.73 1.94 -32.97
C GLY A 1102 15.14 2.72 -31.79
N THR A 1103 15.83 3.77 -31.38
CA THR A 1103 15.41 4.70 -30.32
C THR A 1103 14.80 5.98 -30.90
N ARG A 1104 14.13 6.75 -30.05
CA ARG A 1104 13.71 8.13 -30.32
C ARG A 1104 14.87 9.08 -30.03
N SER A 1105 15.06 10.07 -30.90
CA SER A 1105 16.06 11.13 -30.71
C SER A 1105 15.64 12.05 -29.55
N ALA A 1106 16.62 12.70 -28.93
CA ALA A 1106 16.37 13.67 -27.86
C ALA A 1106 15.47 14.83 -28.31
N GLU A 1107 15.71 15.36 -29.52
CA GLU A 1107 15.00 16.53 -30.11
C GLU A 1107 14.79 17.64 -29.05
N ALA A 1108 13.57 18.16 -28.90
CA ALA A 1108 13.27 19.19 -27.90
C ALA A 1108 13.44 18.70 -26.44
N CYS A 1109 13.34 17.39 -26.19
CA CYS A 1109 13.56 16.77 -24.87
C CYS A 1109 15.05 16.59 -24.51
N ASN A 1110 15.94 17.33 -25.18
CA ASN A 1110 17.31 17.58 -24.73
C ASN A 1110 17.28 18.42 -23.42
N PRO A 1111 18.02 18.04 -22.36
CA PRO A 1111 18.06 18.78 -21.10
C PRO A 1111 18.49 20.26 -21.19
N SER A 1112 19.12 20.69 -22.30
CA SER A 1112 19.43 22.11 -22.53
C SER A 1112 18.25 22.95 -22.99
N PHE A 1113 17.13 22.33 -23.40
CA PHE A 1113 15.93 23.02 -23.87
C PHE A 1113 14.80 22.90 -22.85
N TRP A 1114 13.98 21.84 -22.91
CA TRP A 1114 12.94 21.59 -21.92
C TRP A 1114 13.54 21.25 -20.55
N GLY A 1115 13.16 22.02 -19.54
CA GLY A 1115 13.70 21.97 -18.18
C GLY A 1115 14.83 22.95 -17.87
N ALA A 1116 15.35 23.67 -18.89
CA ALA A 1116 16.44 24.63 -18.72
C ALA A 1116 16.19 25.97 -19.44
N ALA A 1117 16.08 25.97 -20.77
CA ALA A 1117 15.74 27.17 -21.55
C ALA A 1117 14.24 27.46 -21.52
N VAL A 1118 13.41 26.41 -21.61
CA VAL A 1118 11.96 26.50 -21.39
C VAL A 1118 11.62 25.71 -20.13
N GLN A 1119 11.14 26.40 -19.11
CA GLN A 1119 10.81 25.78 -17.82
C GLN A 1119 9.45 25.06 -17.86
N TYR A 1120 9.42 23.89 -17.25
CA TYR A 1120 8.22 23.11 -16.94
C TYR A 1120 7.29 23.87 -15.98
N ASP A 1121 5.99 23.60 -15.99
CA ASP A 1121 5.04 24.23 -15.05
C ASP A 1121 5.38 23.89 -13.60
N TYR A 1122 5.80 22.65 -13.29
CA TYR A 1122 6.31 22.33 -11.95
C TYR A 1122 7.56 23.13 -11.55
N GLN A 1123 8.37 23.63 -12.50
CA GLN A 1123 9.48 24.53 -12.18
C GLN A 1123 8.99 25.96 -11.92
N ILE A 1124 8.08 26.47 -12.76
CA ILE A 1124 7.50 27.82 -12.64
C ILE A 1124 6.75 27.99 -11.32
N TYR A 1125 5.91 27.02 -10.95
CA TYR A 1125 5.16 27.04 -9.69
C TYR A 1125 5.92 26.41 -8.50
N GLY A 1126 7.13 25.90 -8.76
CA GLY A 1126 8.06 25.33 -7.77
C GLY A 1126 7.49 24.14 -6.99
N LEU A 1127 6.93 23.16 -7.71
CA LEU A 1127 6.24 21.95 -7.23
C LEU A 1127 7.16 20.74 -7.09
#